data_AF-A0A3N7H4R5-F1
#
_entry.id   AF-A0A3N7H4R5-F1
#
_cell.length_a   1.000
_cell.length_b   1.000
_cell.length_c   1.000
_cell.angle_alpha   90.00
_cell.angle_beta   90.00
_cell.angle_gamma   90.00
#
_symmetry.space_group_name_H-M   'P 1'
#
loop_
_entity.id
_entity.type
_entity.pdbx_description
1 polymer ?
#
loop_
_entity_poly.entity_id
_entity_poly.type
_entity_poly.pdbx_seq_one_letter_code
_entity_poly.pdbx_strand_id
1 'polypeptide(L)'
;RFSEEALDIVRSGSDLFLYPEVNWFDEILEKNAWQGQYNLNISGSTSRVRYFVSGSHISQGALLKHDDLFYENYGKKNGFSRYNFRSNVDIQATKGLQLQVDLAGRLERRIGPSSGFQEVFSLLNNMPPFALPIFNPDGTLGAASNVEIPFWRNPYGLVTQSGYYENSTNVMYGTISARHSLDFLLDGLSAQGFFSFENNNFNRTLRNQEFDSYWYRGLDMDGLPMYQQTRIATTLATSGNNDIERSNYLDFRLQYEQEWDRHQFAAQVLGNRTLRIYNHELPYAYQGVSARTTYSYDAKYFLEANLSYNGSENFPKGERYGFFPAVSVGWVASDEAFLKEMPGLNFLKIRGSYGLVGNDKIGGQRWLYLSDFAAGGGYGLGLSPTWRAGYNESRVGNPFVTWEQARKANVGFELSVLKQDMLQLTFDFFHERRSNILTTPGTVPDYLGISTLAPLNAGEVVNKGVDGELRFNKRWSDFGLFGTLQFTYTRNRVVENDQPNPAFPYQDLRGYEIGYTLGYRSIGYFTSQDDIDNSARQQFDNKLIPGDIKYLDVNSDGVIDAFDRVPILVQNVPRYMGGISLGGSYKSVDFSLLLNGAGGGTARYVPKPLDPIILQRWTEENQENAKVPVAKNSSNNTLMSDFYNFQTDYLKLRNAEIGYALHSEWLKHRGISAMRVFINGQNLAIWDRLWVKDRDPEVSGTDNLPYPIQRIFNFGLNIRL
;
A
#
# COMPACT_ATOMS: atom_id res chain seq x y z
N ARG A 1 -1.02 4.34 41.10
CA ARG A 1 -1.33 2.97 41.57
C ARG A 1 -2.72 3.04 42.20
N PHE A 2 -3.62 2.11 41.88
CA PHE A 2 -4.94 2.02 42.51
C PHE A 2 -4.79 1.59 43.98
N SER A 3 -5.70 2.04 44.86
CA SER A 3 -5.84 1.49 46.21
C SER A 3 -6.47 0.10 46.16
N GLU A 4 -6.32 -0.71 47.22
CA GLU A 4 -7.03 -2.00 47.32
C GLU A 4 -8.55 -1.81 47.23
N GLU A 5 -9.09 -0.77 47.87
CA GLU A 5 -10.51 -0.42 47.78
C GLU A 5 -10.95 -0.16 46.32
N ALA A 6 -10.17 0.60 45.55
CA ALA A 6 -10.45 0.83 44.14
C ALA A 6 -10.40 -0.47 43.33
N LEU A 7 -9.46 -1.38 43.64
CA LEU A 7 -9.37 -2.69 42.99
C LEU A 7 -10.56 -3.58 43.35
N ASP A 8 -11.07 -3.53 44.58
CA ASP A 8 -12.25 -4.29 45.00
C ASP A 8 -13.53 -3.76 44.35
N ILE A 9 -13.64 -2.44 44.15
CA ILE A 9 -14.72 -1.83 43.37
C ILE A 9 -14.66 -2.29 41.91
N VAL A 10 -13.48 -2.27 41.29
CA VAL A 10 -13.27 -2.77 39.92
C VAL A 10 -13.65 -4.25 39.81
N ARG A 11 -13.22 -5.09 40.77
CA ARG A 11 -13.52 -6.54 40.77
C ARG A 11 -15.00 -6.85 40.96
N SER A 12 -15.68 -6.09 41.80
CA SER A 12 -17.11 -6.29 42.09
C SER A 12 -18.03 -5.61 41.10
N GLY A 13 -17.53 -4.63 40.32
CA GLY A 13 -18.33 -3.78 39.46
C GLY A 13 -19.30 -2.88 40.23
N SER A 14 -19.02 -2.59 41.50
CA SER A 14 -19.97 -1.90 42.38
C SER A 14 -20.16 -0.41 42.07
N ASP A 15 -19.21 0.23 41.37
CA ASP A 15 -19.31 1.61 40.88
C ASP A 15 -18.65 1.75 39.49
N LEU A 16 -19.46 1.57 38.44
CA LEU A 16 -19.03 1.68 37.04
C LEU A 16 -18.92 3.12 36.54
N PHE A 17 -19.26 4.13 37.34
CA PHE A 17 -19.13 5.53 36.95
C PHE A 17 -17.75 6.08 37.34
N LEU A 18 -17.27 5.74 38.54
CA LEU A 18 -15.91 6.08 38.98
C LEU A 18 -14.86 5.11 38.41
N TYR A 19 -15.21 3.82 38.28
CA TYR A 19 -14.33 2.77 37.76
C TYR A 19 -15.01 2.00 36.63
N PRO A 20 -15.17 2.63 35.45
CA PRO A 20 -15.87 2.02 34.32
C PRO A 20 -15.18 0.75 33.81
N GLU A 21 -15.95 -0.07 33.09
CA GLU A 21 -15.44 -1.20 32.32
C GLU A 21 -16.14 -1.23 30.95
N VAL A 22 -15.75 -0.30 30.08
CA VAL A 22 -16.40 -0.12 28.77
C VAL A 22 -15.62 -0.86 27.69
N ASN A 23 -16.28 -1.81 27.01
CA ASN A 23 -15.78 -2.34 25.74
C ASN A 23 -16.12 -1.38 24.59
N TRP A 24 -15.22 -0.44 24.32
CA TRP A 24 -15.44 0.57 23.28
C TRP A 24 -15.57 0.01 21.86
N PHE A 25 -14.97 -1.14 21.55
CA PHE A 25 -15.17 -1.78 20.26
C PHE A 25 -16.62 -2.22 20.09
N ASP A 26 -17.16 -2.88 21.11
CA ASP A 26 -18.56 -3.29 21.10
C ASP A 26 -19.49 -2.08 21.14
N GLU A 27 -19.15 -0.99 21.84
CA GLU A 27 -20.02 0.19 21.91
C GLU A 27 -20.10 0.95 20.59
N ILE A 28 -18.99 1.08 19.87
CA ILE A 28 -18.90 1.94 18.68
C ILE A 28 -19.14 1.19 17.37
N LEU A 29 -18.77 -0.09 17.28
CA LEU A 29 -18.76 -0.82 16.01
C LEU A 29 -19.95 -1.77 15.86
N GLU A 30 -20.52 -1.82 14.66
CA GLU A 30 -21.43 -2.90 14.28
C GLU A 30 -20.66 -4.17 13.93
N LYS A 31 -21.31 -5.32 14.12
CA LYS A 31 -20.73 -6.61 13.70
C LYS A 31 -20.63 -6.75 12.19
N ASN A 32 -21.53 -6.12 11.44
CA ASN A 32 -21.64 -6.25 9.99
C ASN A 32 -22.00 -4.89 9.37
N ALA A 33 -21.57 -4.65 8.12
CA ALA A 33 -22.03 -3.52 7.31
C ALA A 33 -22.49 -4.03 5.93
N TRP A 34 -23.56 -3.45 5.39
CA TRP A 34 -24.10 -3.84 4.09
C TRP A 34 -23.32 -3.20 2.94
N GLN A 35 -23.13 -3.95 1.86
CA GLN A 35 -22.60 -3.45 0.60
C GLN A 35 -23.44 -3.95 -0.58
N GLY A 36 -23.50 -3.16 -1.65
CA GLY A 36 -24.20 -3.49 -2.88
C GLY A 36 -23.44 -3.00 -4.10
N GLN A 37 -23.50 -3.79 -5.18
CA GLN A 37 -22.94 -3.41 -6.47
C GLN A 37 -23.89 -3.79 -7.61
N TYR A 38 -24.17 -2.82 -8.48
CA TYR A 38 -25.02 -2.98 -9.65
C TYR A 38 -24.22 -2.56 -10.89
N ASN A 39 -24.22 -3.39 -11.93
CA ASN A 39 -23.53 -3.10 -13.19
C ASN A 39 -24.48 -3.35 -14.36
N LEU A 40 -24.52 -2.42 -15.31
CA LEU A 40 -25.24 -2.55 -16.58
C LEU A 40 -24.27 -2.26 -17.72
N ASN A 41 -24.15 -3.20 -18.65
CA ASN A 41 -23.27 -3.09 -19.81
C ASN A 41 -24.08 -3.33 -21.08
N ILE A 42 -23.86 -2.48 -22.09
CA ILE A 42 -24.47 -2.58 -23.42
C ILE A 42 -23.35 -2.51 -24.44
N SER A 43 -23.29 -3.48 -25.35
CA SER A 43 -22.31 -3.49 -26.44
C SER A 43 -22.98 -3.86 -27.74
N GLY A 44 -22.49 -3.30 -28.85
CA GLY A 44 -22.91 -3.66 -30.18
C GLY A 44 -21.84 -3.38 -31.21
N SER A 45 -21.94 -4.07 -32.35
CA SER A 45 -21.03 -3.89 -33.48
C SER A 45 -21.77 -3.96 -34.80
N THR A 46 -21.42 -3.06 -35.70
CA THR A 46 -21.76 -3.08 -37.12
C THR A 46 -20.47 -3.20 -37.93
N SER A 47 -20.56 -3.21 -39.26
CA SER A 47 -19.38 -3.22 -40.14
C SER A 47 -18.53 -1.94 -40.05
N ARG A 48 -19.06 -0.84 -39.51
CA ARG A 48 -18.35 0.46 -39.43
C ARG A 48 -18.20 1.01 -38.01
N VAL A 49 -19.08 0.64 -37.09
CA VAL A 49 -19.10 1.18 -35.73
C VAL A 49 -19.16 0.05 -34.73
N ARG A 50 -18.27 0.07 -33.75
CA ARG A 50 -18.37 -0.74 -32.53
C ARG A 50 -18.53 0.19 -31.35
N TYR A 51 -19.42 -0.16 -30.43
CA TYR A 51 -19.64 0.63 -29.23
C TYR A 51 -19.80 -0.24 -28.00
N PHE A 52 -19.39 0.30 -26.87
CA PHE A 52 -19.61 -0.24 -25.54
C PHE A 52 -20.00 0.90 -24.60
N VAL A 53 -21.05 0.70 -23.81
CA VAL A 53 -21.49 1.64 -22.79
C VAL A 53 -21.71 0.86 -21.49
N SER A 54 -21.18 1.36 -20.39
CA SER A 54 -21.40 0.77 -19.06
C SER A 54 -21.77 1.82 -18.03
N GLY A 55 -22.68 1.45 -17.14
CA GLY A 55 -22.99 2.17 -15.91
C GLY A 55 -22.84 1.22 -14.71
N SER A 56 -22.27 1.71 -13.62
CA SER A 56 -22.25 0.95 -12.36
C SER A 56 -22.45 1.83 -11.14
N HIS A 57 -23.05 1.26 -10.11
CA HIS A 57 -23.18 1.87 -8.80
C HIS A 57 -22.68 0.90 -7.73
N ILE A 58 -21.84 1.40 -6.84
CA ILE A 58 -21.40 0.70 -5.62
C ILE A 58 -21.83 1.52 -4.41
N SER A 59 -22.37 0.86 -3.40
CA SER A 59 -22.64 1.42 -2.08
C SER A 59 -22.07 0.50 -0.99
N GLN A 60 -21.52 1.10 0.05
CA GLN A 60 -20.95 0.39 1.20
C GLN A 60 -21.21 1.20 2.47
N GLY A 61 -21.82 0.58 3.47
CA GLY A 61 -21.99 1.15 4.81
C GLY A 61 -20.70 1.13 5.62
N ALA A 62 -20.67 1.88 6.72
CA ALA A 62 -19.60 1.83 7.71
C ALA A 62 -19.96 0.88 8.86
N LEU A 63 -18.95 0.29 9.51
CA LEU A 63 -19.11 -0.48 10.77
C LEU A 63 -19.32 0.43 11.99
N LEU A 64 -20.28 1.36 11.96
CA LEU A 64 -20.62 2.23 13.10
C LEU A 64 -22.03 1.96 13.58
N LYS A 65 -22.22 1.69 14.88
CA LYS A 65 -23.53 1.38 15.48
C LYS A 65 -24.51 2.54 15.42
N HIS A 66 -24.02 3.74 15.71
CA HIS A 66 -24.87 4.92 15.93
C HIS A 66 -25.06 5.74 14.64
N ASP A 67 -25.19 5.09 13.48
CA ASP A 67 -25.40 5.76 12.19
C ASP A 67 -26.79 6.38 12.07
N ASP A 68 -27.77 5.85 12.81
CA ASP A 68 -29.11 6.42 12.98
C ASP A 68 -29.06 7.79 13.67
N LEU A 69 -28.40 7.91 14.82
CA LEU A 69 -28.21 9.17 15.54
C LEU A 69 -27.37 10.16 14.72
N PHE A 70 -26.35 9.67 14.03
CA PHE A 70 -25.57 10.49 13.11
C PHE A 70 -26.43 11.05 11.97
N TYR A 71 -27.36 10.25 11.42
CA TYR A 71 -28.31 10.69 10.42
C TYR A 71 -29.31 11.71 10.97
N GLU A 72 -29.83 11.50 12.18
CA GLU A 72 -30.72 12.47 12.84
C GLU A 72 -30.04 13.82 13.06
N ASN A 73 -28.78 13.82 13.49
CA ASN A 73 -28.02 15.03 13.77
C ASN A 73 -27.60 15.80 12.50
N TYR A 74 -27.29 15.10 11.41
CA TYR A 74 -26.64 15.72 10.24
C TYR A 74 -27.34 15.52 8.90
N GLY A 75 -28.37 14.68 8.81
CA GLY A 75 -29.04 14.32 7.56
C GLY A 75 -28.14 13.55 6.58
N LYS A 76 -27.10 12.88 7.10
CA LYS A 76 -26.07 12.17 6.33
C LYS A 76 -25.89 10.76 6.88
N LYS A 77 -25.47 9.82 6.03
CA LYS A 77 -25.14 8.44 6.43
C LYS A 77 -23.66 8.18 6.24
N ASN A 78 -23.04 7.51 7.20
CA ASN A 78 -21.65 7.10 7.08
C ASN A 78 -21.52 6.02 6.00
N GLY A 79 -20.47 6.12 5.18
CA GLY A 79 -20.19 5.13 4.16
C GLY A 79 -19.59 5.68 2.89
N PHE A 80 -19.63 4.86 1.85
CA PHE A 80 -19.06 5.11 0.54
C PHE A 80 -20.06 4.81 -0.55
N SER A 81 -20.13 5.70 -1.54
CA SER A 81 -20.92 5.51 -2.75
C SER A 81 -20.11 5.91 -3.97
N ARG A 82 -20.16 5.11 -5.03
CA ARG A 82 -19.51 5.42 -6.30
C ARG A 82 -20.43 5.14 -7.48
N TYR A 83 -20.43 6.06 -8.44
CA TYR A 83 -20.98 5.87 -9.77
C TYR A 83 -19.85 5.84 -10.79
N ASN A 84 -19.87 4.87 -11.69
CA ASN A 84 -18.98 4.85 -12.85
C ASN A 84 -19.78 4.83 -14.13
N PHE A 85 -19.31 5.59 -15.11
CA PHE A 85 -19.83 5.62 -16.47
C PHE A 85 -18.66 5.42 -17.44
N ARG A 86 -18.87 4.63 -18.49
CA ARG A 86 -17.89 4.47 -19.56
C ARG A 86 -18.59 4.32 -20.90
N SER A 87 -18.03 4.96 -21.91
CA SER A 87 -18.40 4.82 -23.31
C SER A 87 -17.12 4.62 -24.12
N ASN A 88 -17.09 3.59 -24.95
CA ASN A 88 -16.03 3.36 -25.92
C ASN A 88 -16.67 3.26 -27.29
N VAL A 89 -16.19 4.02 -28.25
CA VAL A 89 -16.71 4.02 -29.62
C VAL A 89 -15.56 3.95 -30.60
N ASP A 90 -15.53 2.88 -31.40
CA ASP A 90 -14.62 2.73 -32.54
C ASP A 90 -15.40 2.96 -33.83
N ILE A 91 -14.85 3.77 -34.73
CA ILE A 91 -15.47 4.15 -36.00
C ILE A 91 -14.47 3.91 -37.15
N GLN A 92 -14.81 3.03 -38.07
CA GLN A 92 -14.17 2.91 -39.37
C GLN A 92 -14.76 3.99 -40.30
N ALA A 93 -14.16 5.19 -40.26
CA ALA A 93 -14.67 6.37 -40.97
C ALA A 93 -14.53 6.24 -42.50
N THR A 94 -13.40 5.71 -42.96
CA THR A 94 -13.14 5.33 -44.37
C THR A 94 -12.41 3.98 -44.40
N LYS A 95 -11.99 3.46 -45.56
CA LYS A 95 -11.16 2.25 -45.60
C LYS A 95 -9.80 2.43 -44.92
N GLY A 96 -9.22 3.63 -45.01
CA GLY A 96 -7.90 3.94 -44.43
C GLY A 96 -7.95 4.66 -43.08
N LEU A 97 -9.10 5.21 -42.66
CA LEU A 97 -9.22 6.01 -41.43
C LEU A 97 -10.04 5.31 -40.35
N GLN A 98 -9.43 5.11 -39.19
CA GLN A 98 -10.05 4.63 -37.96
C GLN A 98 -10.03 5.74 -36.91
N LEU A 99 -11.17 5.97 -36.27
CA LEU A 99 -11.33 6.91 -35.16
C LEU A 99 -11.76 6.14 -33.92
N GLN A 100 -11.25 6.55 -32.76
CA GLN A 100 -11.61 6.02 -31.45
C GLN A 100 -11.94 7.19 -30.52
N VAL A 101 -13.05 7.08 -29.82
CA VAL A 101 -13.47 8.01 -28.78
C VAL A 101 -13.86 7.23 -27.55
N ASP A 102 -13.09 7.41 -26.48
CA ASP A 102 -13.40 6.83 -25.17
C ASP A 102 -13.66 7.93 -24.16
N LEU A 103 -14.75 7.79 -23.43
CA LEU A 103 -15.14 8.68 -22.34
C LEU A 103 -15.43 7.85 -21.11
N ALA A 104 -14.93 8.28 -19.97
CA ALA A 104 -15.31 7.68 -18.70
C ALA A 104 -15.49 8.77 -17.63
N GLY A 105 -16.27 8.43 -16.61
CA GLY A 105 -16.52 9.27 -15.46
C GLY A 105 -16.63 8.44 -14.20
N ARG A 106 -16.08 8.96 -13.11
CA ARG A 106 -16.13 8.35 -11.79
C ARG A 106 -16.52 9.42 -10.77
N LEU A 107 -17.65 9.21 -10.11
CA LEU A 107 -18.16 10.11 -9.07
C LEU A 107 -18.17 9.33 -7.77
N GLU A 108 -17.31 9.71 -6.82
CA GLU A 108 -17.18 9.08 -5.52
C GLU A 108 -17.64 10.04 -4.44
N ARG A 109 -18.34 9.53 -3.45
CA ARG A 109 -18.67 10.25 -2.23
C ARG A 109 -18.40 9.36 -1.03
N ARG A 110 -17.66 9.88 -0.05
CA ARG A 110 -17.36 9.24 1.23
C ARG A 110 -17.75 10.17 2.36
N ILE A 111 -18.52 9.65 3.30
CA ILE A 111 -18.98 10.38 4.49
C ILE A 111 -18.50 9.62 5.72
N GLY A 112 -18.04 10.36 6.72
CA GLY A 112 -17.59 9.82 8.00
C GLY A 112 -17.71 10.87 9.12
N PRO A 113 -17.44 10.48 10.38
CA PRO A 113 -17.37 11.41 11.51
C PRO A 113 -16.27 12.46 11.27
N SER A 114 -16.43 13.70 11.76
CA SER A 114 -15.52 14.82 11.46
C SER A 114 -14.06 14.54 11.84
N SER A 115 -13.85 13.81 12.93
CA SER A 115 -12.55 13.30 13.42
C SER A 115 -11.86 12.35 12.44
N GLY A 116 -12.63 11.69 11.57
CA GLY A 116 -12.16 10.63 10.69
C GLY A 116 -12.04 9.28 11.38
N PHE A 117 -12.17 8.22 10.60
CA PHE A 117 -12.06 6.85 11.11
C PHE A 117 -10.70 6.54 11.76
N GLN A 118 -9.62 7.19 11.33
CA GLN A 118 -8.30 6.98 11.92
C GLN A 118 -8.27 7.40 13.40
N GLU A 119 -8.84 8.55 13.75
CA GLU A 119 -8.89 8.99 15.15
C GLU A 119 -9.83 8.10 15.97
N VAL A 120 -10.99 7.75 15.41
CA VAL A 120 -11.94 6.82 16.07
C VAL A 120 -11.26 5.51 16.43
N PHE A 121 -10.65 4.82 15.45
CA PHE A 121 -9.95 3.56 15.72
C PHE A 121 -8.72 3.75 16.60
N SER A 122 -7.99 4.86 16.47
CA SER A 122 -6.88 5.16 17.39
C SER A 122 -7.36 5.24 18.84
N LEU A 123 -8.51 5.83 19.11
CA LEU A 123 -9.08 5.84 20.46
C LEU A 123 -9.53 4.43 20.88
N LEU A 124 -10.25 3.70 20.03
CA LEU A 124 -10.67 2.32 20.35
C LEU A 124 -9.49 1.42 20.72
N ASN A 125 -8.37 1.54 20.01
CA ASN A 125 -7.18 0.71 20.23
C ASN A 125 -6.39 1.09 21.49
N ASN A 126 -6.42 2.36 21.88
CA ASN A 126 -5.54 2.87 22.93
C ASN A 126 -6.26 3.21 24.23
N MET A 127 -7.59 3.28 24.24
CA MET A 127 -8.37 3.68 25.40
C MET A 127 -8.54 2.49 26.38
N PRO A 128 -8.08 2.63 27.64
CA PRO A 128 -8.36 1.65 28.67
C PRO A 128 -9.87 1.53 28.91
N PRO A 129 -10.41 0.32 29.19
CA PRO A 129 -11.82 0.14 29.54
C PRO A 129 -12.29 0.99 30.74
N PHE A 130 -11.36 1.31 31.65
CA PHE A 130 -11.61 2.11 32.86
C PHE A 130 -11.39 3.61 32.69
N ALA A 131 -11.10 4.10 31.48
CA ALA A 131 -10.74 5.50 31.31
C ALA A 131 -11.89 6.48 31.58
N LEU A 132 -13.09 6.19 31.06
CA LEU A 132 -14.29 7.00 31.23
C LEU A 132 -15.56 6.17 30.96
N PRO A 133 -16.69 6.48 31.61
CA PRO A 133 -17.97 5.85 31.29
C PRO A 133 -18.57 6.48 30.01
N ILE A 134 -19.44 5.75 29.31
CA ILE A 134 -20.14 6.30 28.13
C ILE A 134 -21.01 7.49 28.56
N PHE A 135 -21.83 7.28 29.60
CA PHE A 135 -22.68 8.29 30.20
C PHE A 135 -22.41 8.37 31.70
N ASN A 136 -22.50 9.57 32.23
CA ASN A 136 -22.50 9.85 33.65
C ASN A 136 -23.86 9.48 34.30
N PRO A 137 -23.96 9.45 35.65
CA PRO A 137 -25.22 9.15 36.33
C PRO A 137 -26.40 10.06 35.95
N ASP A 138 -26.11 11.31 35.55
CA ASP A 138 -27.11 12.29 35.10
C ASP A 138 -27.47 12.18 33.60
N GLY A 139 -26.87 11.23 32.87
CA GLY A 139 -27.06 11.03 31.43
C GLY A 139 -26.18 11.90 30.54
N THR A 140 -25.34 12.79 31.08
CA THR A 140 -24.37 13.54 30.28
C THR A 140 -23.25 12.63 29.77
N LEU A 141 -22.57 13.02 28.68
CA LEU A 141 -21.44 12.25 28.17
C LEU A 141 -20.28 12.25 29.16
N GLY A 142 -19.77 11.06 29.48
CA GLY A 142 -18.60 10.91 30.34
C GLY A 142 -17.34 11.43 29.67
N ALA A 143 -16.44 11.98 30.49
CA ALA A 143 -15.10 12.38 30.11
C ALA A 143 -14.12 12.07 31.24
N ALA A 144 -12.83 12.27 30.99
CA ALA A 144 -11.78 12.14 31.98
C ALA A 144 -10.83 13.35 31.96
N SER A 145 -10.09 13.54 33.05
CA SER A 145 -9.06 14.58 33.14
C SER A 145 -7.88 14.25 32.23
N ASN A 146 -7.55 15.14 31.29
CA ASN A 146 -6.38 15.00 30.40
C ASN A 146 -5.04 14.89 31.16
N VAL A 147 -4.99 15.24 32.44
CA VAL A 147 -3.79 15.17 33.29
C VAL A 147 -3.74 13.86 34.07
N GLU A 148 -4.88 13.36 34.56
CA GLU A 148 -4.93 12.18 35.42
C GLU A 148 -5.17 10.89 34.61
N ILE A 149 -5.95 10.97 33.54
CA ILE A 149 -6.29 9.88 32.63
C ILE A 149 -6.26 10.45 31.20
N PRO A 150 -5.16 10.28 30.44
CA PRO A 150 -4.91 10.98 29.16
C PRO A 150 -5.82 10.55 27.98
N PHE A 151 -7.02 10.02 28.27
CA PHE A 151 -8.05 9.64 27.32
C PHE A 151 -9.32 10.42 27.64
N TRP A 152 -9.41 11.65 27.14
CA TRP A 152 -10.41 12.63 27.57
C TRP A 152 -11.61 12.77 26.61
N ARG A 153 -11.57 12.12 25.44
CA ARG A 153 -12.67 12.18 24.45
C ARG A 153 -13.52 10.93 24.54
N ASN A 154 -14.83 11.11 24.61
CA ASN A 154 -15.79 10.03 24.53
C ASN A 154 -15.96 9.55 23.08
N PRO A 155 -15.58 8.29 22.73
CA PRO A 155 -15.76 7.76 21.38
C PRO A 155 -17.21 7.79 20.88
N TYR A 156 -18.19 7.62 21.77
CA TYR A 156 -19.60 7.70 21.42
C TYR A 156 -19.97 9.12 20.96
N GLY A 157 -19.56 10.14 21.72
CA GLY A 157 -19.75 11.54 21.33
C GLY A 157 -19.04 11.89 20.03
N LEU A 158 -17.88 11.26 19.75
CA LEU A 158 -17.18 11.48 18.48
C LEU A 158 -17.94 11.00 17.27
N VAL A 159 -18.52 9.80 17.33
CA VAL A 159 -19.22 9.23 16.18
C VAL A 159 -20.64 9.77 16.01
N THR A 160 -21.23 10.37 17.06
CA THR A 160 -22.62 10.86 17.04
C THR A 160 -22.74 12.39 16.99
N GLN A 161 -21.84 13.13 17.66
CA GLN A 161 -22.03 14.56 17.97
C GLN A 161 -20.89 15.49 17.50
N SER A 162 -19.77 14.98 16.97
CA SER A 162 -18.63 15.81 16.55
C SER A 162 -18.75 16.45 15.17
N GLY A 163 -19.79 16.15 14.41
CA GLY A 163 -19.97 16.54 13.01
C GLY A 163 -19.51 15.47 12.01
N TYR A 164 -19.34 15.87 10.75
CA TYR A 164 -19.00 14.99 9.64
C TYR A 164 -17.98 15.58 8.69
N TYR A 165 -17.26 14.73 7.96
CA TYR A 165 -16.64 15.12 6.69
C TYR A 165 -17.42 14.51 5.52
N GLU A 166 -17.39 15.20 4.38
CA GLU A 166 -17.85 14.70 3.09
C GLU A 166 -16.73 14.91 2.08
N ASN A 167 -16.14 13.80 1.63
CA ASN A 167 -15.16 13.80 0.55
C ASN A 167 -15.88 13.42 -0.74
N SER A 168 -15.75 14.24 -1.77
CA SER A 168 -16.26 14.00 -3.11
C SER A 168 -15.10 13.96 -4.10
N THR A 169 -14.96 12.87 -4.85
CA THR A 169 -13.95 12.76 -5.91
C THR A 169 -14.65 12.60 -7.25
N ASN A 170 -14.43 13.54 -8.15
CA ASN A 170 -14.98 13.52 -9.50
C ASN A 170 -13.83 13.39 -10.49
N VAL A 171 -13.77 12.28 -11.20
CA VAL A 171 -12.76 12.05 -12.22
C VAL A 171 -13.42 11.90 -13.58
N MET A 172 -12.92 12.65 -14.54
CA MET A 172 -13.34 12.56 -15.94
C MET A 172 -12.12 12.22 -16.80
N TYR A 173 -12.31 11.23 -17.66
CA TYR A 173 -11.27 10.73 -18.55
C TYR A 173 -11.80 10.80 -19.99
N GLY A 174 -10.98 11.32 -20.90
CA GLY A 174 -11.29 11.32 -22.31
C GLY A 174 -10.10 10.88 -23.14
N THR A 175 -10.33 10.09 -24.17
CA THR A 175 -9.33 9.69 -25.15
C THR A 175 -9.90 9.82 -26.56
N ILE A 176 -9.12 10.42 -27.44
CA ILE A 176 -9.41 10.58 -28.85
C ILE A 176 -8.20 10.08 -29.63
N SER A 177 -8.44 9.20 -30.59
CA SER A 177 -7.38 8.66 -31.44
C SER A 177 -7.84 8.60 -32.90
N ALA A 178 -6.93 8.93 -33.80
CA ALA A 178 -7.13 8.80 -35.24
C ALA A 178 -5.95 8.07 -35.86
N ARG A 179 -6.19 6.92 -36.47
CA ARG A 179 -5.19 6.12 -37.20
C ARG A 179 -5.55 6.13 -38.69
N HIS A 180 -4.58 6.51 -39.53
CA HIS A 180 -4.73 6.52 -40.98
C HIS A 180 -3.70 5.59 -41.63
N SER A 181 -4.13 4.69 -42.52
CA SER A 181 -3.22 3.91 -43.35
C SER A 181 -2.61 4.78 -44.44
N LEU A 182 -1.30 4.68 -44.61
CA LEU A 182 -0.51 5.46 -45.56
C LEU A 182 0.02 4.56 -46.70
N ASP A 183 -0.75 3.53 -47.06
CA ASP A 183 -0.40 2.55 -48.09
C ASP A 183 -0.11 3.19 -49.46
N PHE A 184 -0.59 4.42 -49.68
CA PHE A 184 -0.29 5.22 -50.86
C PHE A 184 1.16 5.75 -50.92
N LEU A 185 1.87 5.80 -49.78
CA LEU A 185 3.30 6.12 -49.70
C LEU A 185 4.14 4.85 -49.66
N LEU A 186 3.74 3.91 -48.81
CA LEU A 186 4.42 2.66 -48.57
C LEU A 186 3.42 1.67 -47.98
N ASP A 187 3.30 0.49 -48.59
CA ASP A 187 2.44 -0.59 -48.09
C ASP A 187 2.76 -0.91 -46.63
N GLY A 188 1.74 -1.06 -45.78
CA GLY A 188 1.93 -1.35 -44.35
C GLY A 188 2.33 -0.15 -43.47
N LEU A 189 2.51 1.05 -44.04
CA LEU A 189 2.76 2.28 -43.28
C LEU A 189 1.46 2.85 -42.71
N SER A 190 1.48 3.34 -41.47
CA SER A 190 0.36 4.05 -40.87
C SER A 190 0.82 5.15 -39.91
N ALA A 191 -0.01 6.18 -39.78
CA ALA A 191 0.19 7.25 -38.81
C ALA A 191 -0.98 7.31 -37.82
N GLN A 192 -0.67 7.61 -36.57
CA GLN A 192 -1.66 7.75 -35.51
C GLN A 192 -1.41 9.02 -34.70
N GLY A 193 -2.47 9.80 -34.50
CA GLY A 193 -2.51 10.85 -33.48
C GLY A 193 -3.36 10.39 -32.31
N PHE A 194 -2.86 10.58 -31.09
CA PHE A 194 -3.53 10.18 -29.86
C PHE A 194 -3.52 11.33 -28.86
N PHE A 195 -4.69 11.67 -28.34
CA PHE A 195 -4.84 12.66 -27.28
C PHE A 195 -5.69 12.08 -26.15
N SER A 196 -5.24 12.24 -24.92
CA SER A 196 -6.04 11.91 -23.75
C SER A 196 -5.92 13.00 -22.69
N PHE A 197 -7.02 13.23 -21.97
CA PHE A 197 -7.04 14.10 -20.80
C PHE A 197 -7.67 13.38 -19.62
N GLU A 198 -7.22 13.76 -18.43
CA GLU A 198 -7.81 13.39 -17.15
C GLU A 198 -7.98 14.64 -16.31
N ASN A 199 -9.15 14.78 -15.69
CA ASN A 199 -9.42 15.83 -14.71
C ASN A 199 -9.93 15.14 -13.44
N ASN A 200 -9.13 15.20 -12.39
CA ASN A 200 -9.42 14.66 -11.08
C ASN A 200 -9.66 15.82 -10.11
N ASN A 201 -10.89 15.98 -9.68
CA ASN A 201 -11.30 16.97 -8.68
C ASN A 201 -11.62 16.24 -7.38
N PHE A 202 -10.90 16.59 -6.32
CA PHE A 202 -11.20 16.18 -4.96
C PHE A 202 -11.71 17.37 -4.17
N ASN A 203 -12.87 17.25 -3.57
CA ASN A 203 -13.42 18.24 -2.65
C ASN A 203 -13.65 17.59 -1.29
N ARG A 204 -13.14 18.20 -0.23
CA ARG A 204 -13.46 17.85 1.14
C ARG A 204 -14.21 19.00 1.78
N THR A 205 -15.41 18.69 2.27
CA THR A 205 -16.14 19.55 3.20
C THR A 205 -16.03 18.94 4.60
N LEU A 206 -15.62 19.73 5.57
CA LEU A 206 -15.59 19.35 6.98
C LEU A 206 -16.58 20.22 7.75
N ARG A 207 -17.53 19.57 8.42
CA ARG A 207 -18.46 20.17 9.36
C ARG A 207 -18.13 19.62 10.74
N ASN A 208 -17.57 20.43 11.63
CA ASN A 208 -17.11 19.93 12.93
C ASN A 208 -17.57 20.83 14.09
N GLN A 209 -17.78 20.22 15.24
CA GLN A 209 -18.12 20.90 16.49
C GLN A 209 -17.56 20.11 17.69
N GLU A 210 -17.42 20.78 18.82
CA GLU A 210 -17.29 20.12 20.12
C GLU A 210 -18.67 19.77 20.67
N PHE A 211 -18.70 18.80 21.59
CA PHE A 211 -19.88 18.36 22.32
C PHE A 211 -19.63 18.48 23.83
N ASP A 212 -20.70 18.71 24.59
CA ASP A 212 -20.61 18.78 26.04
C ASP A 212 -20.19 17.43 26.61
N SER A 213 -19.23 17.45 27.53
CA SER A 213 -18.81 16.27 28.26
C SER A 213 -18.28 16.64 29.63
N TYR A 214 -18.49 15.75 30.58
CA TYR A 214 -18.26 16.00 32.00
C TYR A 214 -17.52 14.83 32.62
N TRP A 215 -16.52 15.13 33.44
CA TRP A 215 -15.84 14.14 34.26
C TRP A 215 -16.58 14.02 35.60
N TYR A 216 -17.15 12.85 35.86
CA TYR A 216 -17.75 12.51 37.14
C TYR A 216 -16.67 12.21 38.18
N ARG A 217 -16.72 12.90 39.32
CA ARG A 217 -15.69 12.84 40.38
C ARG A 217 -16.18 12.18 41.66
N GLY A 218 -17.31 11.48 41.60
CA GLY A 218 -17.94 10.86 42.76
C GLY A 218 -18.87 11.82 43.49
N LEU A 219 -19.14 11.54 44.75
CA LEU A 219 -19.99 12.35 45.60
C LEU A 219 -19.14 13.35 46.41
N ASP A 220 -19.69 14.53 46.67
CA ASP A 220 -19.12 15.48 47.63
C ASP A 220 -19.43 15.08 49.09
N MET A 221 -19.05 15.94 50.04
CA MET A 221 -19.27 15.69 51.48
C MET A 221 -20.76 15.62 51.87
N ASP A 222 -21.65 16.19 51.05
CA ASP A 222 -23.09 16.21 51.27
C ASP A 222 -23.80 15.05 50.52
N GLY A 223 -23.03 14.19 49.83
CA GLY A 223 -23.54 13.07 49.06
C GLY A 223 -24.10 13.45 47.69
N LEU A 224 -23.79 14.65 47.18
CA LEU A 224 -24.23 15.12 45.87
C LEU A 224 -23.19 14.79 44.78
N PRO A 225 -23.61 14.41 43.56
CA PRO A 225 -22.69 14.06 42.49
C PRO A 225 -21.90 15.28 42.00
N MET A 226 -20.59 15.13 41.90
CA MET A 226 -19.68 16.15 41.41
C MET A 226 -19.33 15.92 39.94
N TYR A 227 -19.55 16.94 39.12
CA TYR A 227 -19.19 16.95 37.70
C TYR A 227 -18.25 18.09 37.39
N GLN A 228 -17.23 17.82 36.58
CA GLN A 228 -16.36 18.83 36.03
C GLN A 228 -16.49 18.84 34.51
N GLN A 229 -17.01 19.92 33.94
CA GLN A 229 -17.12 20.06 32.49
C GLN A 229 -15.73 20.10 31.85
N THR A 230 -15.46 19.19 30.93
CA THR A 230 -14.18 19.09 30.22
C THR A 230 -14.25 19.71 28.84
N ARG A 231 -15.42 19.69 28.20
CA ARG A 231 -15.68 20.32 26.90
C ARG A 231 -17.04 21.00 26.91
N ILE A 232 -17.10 22.11 26.18
CA ILE A 232 -18.30 22.90 25.97
C ILE A 232 -18.69 22.72 24.51
N ALA A 233 -19.96 22.43 24.26
CA ALA A 233 -20.48 22.29 22.92
C ALA A 233 -20.28 23.60 22.12
N THR A 234 -19.85 23.48 20.86
CA THR A 234 -19.71 24.62 19.96
C THR A 234 -20.74 24.54 18.84
N THR A 235 -20.86 25.63 18.08
CA THR A 235 -21.61 25.60 16.83
C THR A 235 -20.87 24.77 15.77
N LEU A 236 -21.64 24.19 14.84
CA LEU A 236 -21.10 23.41 13.72
C LEU A 236 -20.34 24.33 12.74
N ALA A 237 -19.02 24.34 12.87
CA ALA A 237 -18.12 25.08 12.00
C ALA A 237 -17.99 24.41 10.63
N THR A 238 -17.63 25.17 9.61
CA THR A 238 -17.41 24.66 8.25
C THR A 238 -16.01 25.04 7.78
N SER A 239 -15.29 24.05 7.28
CA SER A 239 -14.04 24.23 6.56
C SER A 239 -13.97 23.25 5.39
N GLY A 240 -12.96 23.39 4.54
CA GLY A 240 -12.78 22.47 3.43
C GLY A 240 -11.58 22.83 2.58
N ASN A 241 -11.24 21.90 1.70
CA ASN A 241 -10.21 22.08 0.70
C ASN A 241 -10.68 21.45 -0.61
N ASN A 242 -10.11 21.94 -1.71
CA ASN A 242 -10.39 21.45 -3.04
C ASN A 242 -9.07 21.29 -3.78
N ASP A 243 -8.83 20.09 -4.27
CA ASP A 243 -7.65 19.74 -5.06
C ASP A 243 -8.08 19.41 -6.48
N ILE A 244 -7.39 19.99 -7.46
CA ILE A 244 -7.65 19.76 -8.88
C ILE A 244 -6.36 19.32 -9.53
N GLU A 245 -6.36 18.11 -10.06
CA GLU A 245 -5.28 17.58 -10.89
C GLU A 245 -5.76 17.41 -12.33
N ARG A 246 -5.02 17.98 -13.27
CA ARG A 246 -5.32 17.88 -14.71
C ARG A 246 -4.11 17.32 -15.43
N SER A 247 -4.30 16.21 -16.13
CA SER A 247 -3.26 15.58 -16.94
C SER A 247 -3.68 15.58 -18.39
N ASN A 248 -2.80 16.06 -19.27
CA ASN A 248 -2.97 15.95 -20.72
C ASN A 248 -1.79 15.15 -21.27
N TYR A 249 -2.10 14.18 -22.12
CA TYR A 249 -1.12 13.37 -22.82
C TYR A 249 -1.42 13.44 -24.33
N LEU A 250 -0.38 13.69 -25.11
CA LEU A 250 -0.42 13.73 -26.56
C LEU A 250 0.70 12.83 -27.08
N ASP A 251 0.39 11.99 -28.05
CA ASP A 251 1.41 11.31 -28.85
C ASP A 251 1.08 11.27 -30.34
N PHE A 252 2.16 11.14 -31.11
CA PHE A 252 2.12 10.85 -32.53
C PHE A 252 2.96 9.62 -32.80
N ARG A 253 2.43 8.69 -33.58
CA ARG A 253 3.07 7.42 -33.91
C ARG A 253 3.14 7.25 -35.42
N LEU A 254 4.30 6.83 -35.89
CA LEU A 254 4.49 6.31 -37.23
C LEU A 254 4.83 4.82 -37.10
N GLN A 255 4.07 3.97 -37.78
CA GLN A 255 4.15 2.52 -37.67
C GLN A 255 4.29 1.92 -39.07
N TYR A 256 5.16 0.93 -39.22
CA TYR A 256 5.38 0.20 -40.45
C TYR A 256 5.39 -1.29 -40.13
N GLU A 257 4.50 -2.04 -40.77
CA GLU A 257 4.35 -3.49 -40.58
C GLU A 257 4.36 -4.17 -41.93
N GLN A 258 5.24 -5.15 -42.12
CA GLN A 258 5.33 -5.92 -43.36
C GLN A 258 5.58 -7.39 -43.07
N GLU A 259 4.97 -8.25 -43.87
CA GLU A 259 5.18 -9.68 -43.87
C GLU A 259 5.57 -10.14 -45.28
N TRP A 260 6.65 -10.93 -45.38
CA TRP A 260 7.11 -11.53 -46.64
C TRP A 260 7.69 -12.91 -46.39
N ASP A 261 7.24 -13.91 -47.13
CA ASP A 261 7.62 -15.31 -46.96
C ASP A 261 7.52 -15.80 -45.49
N ARG A 262 8.67 -15.91 -44.81
CA ARG A 262 8.81 -16.33 -43.41
C ARG A 262 9.19 -15.18 -42.48
N HIS A 263 9.24 -13.96 -42.98
CA HIS A 263 9.71 -12.79 -42.27
C HIS A 263 8.53 -11.91 -41.88
N GLN A 264 8.48 -11.52 -40.62
CA GLN A 264 7.56 -10.52 -40.10
C GLN A 264 8.39 -9.40 -39.48
N PHE A 265 8.16 -8.17 -39.94
CA PHE A 265 8.86 -6.99 -39.47
C PHE A 265 7.85 -5.94 -39.04
N ALA A 266 8.05 -5.36 -37.86
CA ALA A 266 7.32 -4.18 -37.44
C ALA A 266 8.29 -3.15 -36.84
N ALA A 267 8.08 -1.89 -37.19
CA ALA A 267 8.81 -0.76 -36.65
C ALA A 267 7.84 0.36 -36.26
N GLN A 268 8.11 1.01 -35.13
CA GLN A 268 7.34 2.16 -34.66
C GLN A 268 8.29 3.25 -34.18
N VAL A 269 7.99 4.50 -34.52
CA VAL A 269 8.51 5.69 -33.83
C VAL A 269 7.34 6.43 -33.18
N LEU A 270 7.52 6.81 -31.91
CA LEU A 270 6.53 7.50 -31.11
C LEU A 270 7.16 8.72 -30.45
N GLY A 271 6.56 9.89 -30.65
CA GLY A 271 6.88 11.11 -29.91
C GLY A 271 5.73 11.46 -28.98
N ASN A 272 6.01 11.72 -27.70
CA ASN A 272 4.97 12.00 -26.71
C ASN A 272 5.29 13.19 -25.82
N ARG A 273 4.24 13.76 -25.24
CA ARG A 273 4.33 14.78 -24.20
C ARG A 273 3.19 14.63 -23.19
N THR A 274 3.55 14.73 -21.92
CA THR A 274 2.63 14.78 -20.78
C THR A 274 2.77 16.12 -20.09
N LEU A 275 1.64 16.78 -19.81
CA LEU A 275 1.56 17.94 -18.95
C LEU A 275 0.56 17.66 -17.84
N ARG A 276 1.03 17.70 -16.60
CA ARG A 276 0.20 17.50 -15.41
C ARG A 276 0.22 18.76 -14.57
N ILE A 277 -0.95 19.26 -14.18
CA ILE A 277 -1.10 20.48 -13.37
C ILE A 277 -1.80 20.08 -12.09
N TYR A 278 -1.22 20.45 -10.95
CA TYR A 278 -1.82 20.28 -9.63
C TYR A 278 -2.17 21.66 -9.07
N ASN A 279 -3.45 21.90 -8.80
CA ASN A 279 -3.98 23.17 -8.33
C ASN A 279 -3.50 24.37 -9.19
N HIS A 280 -2.67 25.23 -8.60
CA HIS A 280 -2.12 26.44 -9.22
C HIS A 280 -0.61 26.33 -9.52
N GLU A 281 -0.02 25.14 -9.36
CA GLU A 281 1.41 24.93 -9.62
C GLU A 281 1.75 25.04 -11.10
N LEU A 282 3.03 25.30 -11.39
CA LEU A 282 3.56 25.16 -12.75
C LEU A 282 3.36 23.71 -13.25
N PRO A 283 3.06 23.50 -14.54
CA PRO A 283 2.86 22.15 -15.06
C PRO A 283 4.10 21.27 -14.84
N TYR A 284 3.88 20.04 -14.40
CA TYR A 284 4.86 18.97 -14.46
C TYR A 284 4.95 18.49 -15.91
N ALA A 285 6.15 18.58 -16.48
CA ALA A 285 6.39 18.29 -17.90
C ALA A 285 7.29 17.07 -18.10
N TYR A 286 6.80 16.13 -18.90
CA TYR A 286 7.56 14.98 -19.37
C TYR A 286 7.38 14.85 -20.88
N GLN A 287 8.45 14.54 -21.61
CA GLN A 287 8.35 14.32 -23.05
C GLN A 287 9.42 13.34 -23.53
N GLY A 288 9.17 12.65 -24.63
CA GLY A 288 10.12 11.68 -25.14
C GLY A 288 9.91 11.32 -26.59
N VAL A 289 10.94 10.67 -27.14
CA VAL A 289 10.86 9.95 -28.41
C VAL A 289 11.30 8.51 -28.14
N SER A 290 10.53 7.57 -28.65
CA SER A 290 10.84 6.15 -28.56
C SER A 290 10.73 5.48 -29.92
N ALA A 291 11.55 4.47 -30.13
CA ALA A 291 11.53 3.60 -31.29
C ALA A 291 11.47 2.14 -30.84
N ARG A 292 10.62 1.36 -31.49
CA ARG A 292 10.49 -0.08 -31.27
C ARG A 292 10.60 -0.79 -32.60
N THR A 293 11.42 -1.83 -32.67
CA THR A 293 11.57 -2.68 -33.85
C THR A 293 11.47 -4.13 -33.43
N THR A 294 10.60 -4.88 -34.09
CA THR A 294 10.42 -6.32 -33.89
C THR A 294 10.64 -7.05 -35.19
N TYR A 295 11.32 -8.18 -35.13
CA TYR A 295 11.54 -9.07 -36.24
C TYR A 295 11.28 -10.51 -35.81
N SER A 296 10.55 -11.24 -36.63
CA SER A 296 10.26 -12.67 -36.46
C SER A 296 10.63 -13.41 -37.74
N TYR A 297 11.32 -14.54 -37.60
CA TYR A 297 11.62 -15.46 -38.69
C TYR A 297 10.99 -16.83 -38.43
N ASP A 298 10.18 -17.28 -39.38
CA ASP A 298 9.48 -18.58 -39.42
C ASP A 298 8.66 -18.85 -38.15
N ALA A 299 8.21 -17.78 -37.48
CA ALA A 299 7.59 -17.82 -36.15
C ALA A 299 8.43 -18.53 -35.05
N LYS A 300 9.74 -18.70 -35.28
CA LYS A 300 10.66 -19.40 -34.38
C LYS A 300 11.60 -18.47 -33.65
N TYR A 301 12.22 -17.55 -34.39
CA TYR A 301 13.23 -16.64 -33.85
C TYR A 301 12.69 -15.23 -33.80
N PHE A 302 12.72 -14.66 -32.61
CA PHE A 302 12.20 -13.34 -32.33
C PHE A 302 13.34 -12.45 -31.87
N LEU A 303 13.42 -11.25 -32.42
CA LEU A 303 14.29 -10.17 -31.99
C LEU A 303 13.43 -8.92 -31.78
N GLU A 304 13.61 -8.26 -30.64
CA GLU A 304 13.00 -6.96 -30.39
C GLU A 304 14.04 -6.00 -29.84
N ALA A 305 14.07 -4.78 -30.39
CA ALA A 305 14.91 -3.68 -29.93
C ALA A 305 14.02 -2.48 -29.59
N ASN A 306 14.26 -1.89 -28.43
CA ASN A 306 13.57 -0.70 -27.94
C ASN A 306 14.60 0.38 -27.61
N LEU A 307 14.40 1.58 -28.14
CA LEU A 307 15.23 2.75 -27.88
C LEU A 307 14.33 3.86 -27.37
N SER A 308 14.67 4.48 -26.25
CA SER A 308 13.91 5.64 -25.77
C SER A 308 14.83 6.77 -25.31
N TYR A 309 14.45 7.99 -25.66
CA TYR A 309 15.11 9.22 -25.27
C TYR A 309 14.08 10.12 -24.60
N ASN A 310 14.12 10.16 -23.27
CA ASN A 310 13.08 10.75 -22.43
C ASN A 310 13.62 11.94 -21.66
N GLY A 311 12.85 13.01 -21.60
CA GLY A 311 13.16 14.27 -20.93
C GLY A 311 12.24 14.54 -19.74
N SER A 312 12.84 14.91 -18.61
CA SER A 312 12.13 15.33 -17.39
C SER A 312 12.57 16.74 -16.98
N GLU A 313 11.63 17.53 -16.47
CA GLU A 313 11.91 18.87 -15.92
C GLU A 313 12.64 18.85 -14.56
N ASN A 314 12.69 17.68 -13.90
CA ASN A 314 13.26 17.53 -12.56
C ASN A 314 14.79 17.71 -12.54
N PHE A 315 15.43 17.65 -13.70
CA PHE A 315 16.88 17.70 -13.86
C PHE A 315 17.36 19.04 -14.44
N PRO A 316 18.60 19.46 -14.11
CA PRO A 316 19.19 20.68 -14.61
C PRO A 316 19.41 20.60 -16.13
N LYS A 317 19.56 21.78 -16.76
CA LYS A 317 19.87 21.87 -18.19
C LYS A 317 21.14 21.08 -18.49
N GLY A 318 21.08 20.15 -19.45
CA GLY A 318 22.17 19.22 -19.79
C GLY A 318 21.84 17.78 -19.41
N GLU A 319 21.23 17.56 -18.24
CA GLU A 319 20.91 16.24 -17.69
C GLU A 319 19.42 15.85 -17.82
N ARG A 320 18.60 16.73 -18.42
CA ARG A 320 17.16 16.52 -18.59
C ARG A 320 16.80 15.24 -19.31
N TYR A 321 17.61 14.84 -20.29
CA TYR A 321 17.30 13.71 -21.14
C TYR A 321 18.17 12.50 -20.84
N GLY A 322 17.52 11.35 -20.69
CA GLY A 322 18.18 10.05 -20.58
C GLY A 322 17.90 9.17 -21.80
N PHE A 323 18.91 8.39 -22.20
CA PHE A 323 18.80 7.38 -23.27
C PHE A 323 18.77 5.98 -22.67
N PHE A 324 17.73 5.21 -23.01
CA PHE A 324 17.43 3.93 -22.38
C PHE A 324 17.16 2.86 -23.46
N PRO A 325 18.20 2.10 -23.87
CA PRO A 325 18.07 1.00 -24.81
C PRO A 325 17.71 -0.31 -24.12
N ALA A 326 16.97 -1.17 -24.82
CA ALA A 326 16.69 -2.54 -24.43
C ALA A 326 16.64 -3.46 -25.66
N VAL A 327 17.07 -4.70 -25.48
CA VAL A 327 16.99 -5.74 -26.50
C VAL A 327 16.44 -7.02 -25.87
N SER A 328 15.64 -7.76 -26.63
CA SER A 328 15.19 -9.10 -26.26
C SER A 328 15.25 -10.05 -27.44
N VAL A 329 15.47 -11.31 -27.12
CA VAL A 329 15.48 -12.43 -28.06
C VAL A 329 14.56 -13.54 -27.56
N GLY A 330 13.93 -14.23 -28.49
CA GLY A 330 13.07 -15.38 -28.20
C GLY A 330 13.30 -16.48 -29.22
N TRP A 331 13.25 -17.73 -28.77
CA TRP A 331 13.38 -18.91 -29.61
C TRP A 331 12.34 -19.96 -29.24
N VAL A 332 11.47 -20.30 -30.18
CA VAL A 332 10.50 -21.40 -30.05
C VAL A 332 11.20 -22.70 -30.50
N ALA A 333 11.84 -23.36 -29.54
CA ALA A 333 12.61 -24.57 -29.78
C ALA A 333 11.73 -25.77 -30.16
N SER A 334 10.47 -25.82 -29.73
CA SER A 334 9.53 -26.91 -30.08
C SER A 334 9.23 -27.01 -31.57
N ASP A 335 9.41 -25.92 -32.32
CA ASP A 335 9.13 -25.87 -33.75
C ASP A 335 10.33 -26.31 -34.61
N GLU A 336 11.45 -26.63 -33.97
CA GLU A 336 12.63 -27.19 -34.62
C GLU A 336 12.40 -28.65 -35.02
N ALA A 337 12.93 -29.04 -36.19
CA ALA A 337 12.74 -30.39 -36.72
C ALA A 337 13.19 -31.50 -35.75
N PHE A 338 14.21 -31.24 -34.92
CA PHE A 338 14.76 -32.19 -33.97
C PHE A 338 13.95 -32.32 -32.67
N LEU A 339 13.03 -31.39 -32.38
CA LEU A 339 12.15 -31.42 -31.19
C LEU A 339 10.67 -31.61 -31.52
N LYS A 340 10.27 -31.31 -32.76
CA LYS A 340 8.87 -31.36 -33.20
C LYS A 340 8.20 -32.72 -33.05
N GLU A 341 8.99 -33.80 -33.07
CA GLU A 341 8.49 -35.17 -32.92
C GLU A 341 8.58 -35.72 -31.48
N MET A 342 9.05 -34.91 -30.51
CA MET A 342 9.24 -35.35 -29.13
C MET A 342 7.88 -35.63 -28.46
N PRO A 343 7.57 -36.88 -28.08
CA PRO A 343 6.26 -37.23 -27.53
C PRO A 343 5.98 -36.49 -26.22
N GLY A 344 4.84 -35.80 -26.16
CA GLY A 344 4.38 -35.11 -24.95
C GLY A 344 4.95 -33.70 -24.76
N LEU A 345 5.81 -33.20 -25.65
CA LEU A 345 6.20 -31.81 -25.73
C LEU A 345 5.31 -31.09 -26.76
N ASN A 346 4.58 -30.05 -26.34
CA ASN A 346 3.72 -29.29 -27.25
C ASN A 346 4.32 -27.92 -27.57
N PHE A 347 4.96 -27.29 -26.58
CA PHE A 347 5.53 -25.96 -26.74
C PHE A 347 6.76 -25.80 -25.85
N LEU A 348 7.83 -25.24 -26.41
CA LEU A 348 9.00 -24.81 -25.67
C LEU A 348 9.51 -23.51 -26.28
N LYS A 349 9.51 -22.45 -25.47
CA LYS A 349 10.09 -21.15 -25.83
C LYS A 349 11.11 -20.72 -24.80
N ILE A 350 12.29 -20.30 -25.25
CA ILE A 350 13.32 -19.69 -24.42
C ILE A 350 13.39 -18.21 -24.78
N ARG A 351 13.50 -17.34 -23.77
CA ARG A 351 13.59 -15.89 -23.94
C ARG A 351 14.71 -15.31 -23.10
N GLY A 352 15.31 -14.23 -23.60
CA GLY A 352 16.28 -13.43 -22.87
C GLY A 352 16.07 -11.95 -23.18
N SER A 353 16.25 -11.09 -22.19
CA SER A 353 16.24 -9.65 -22.38
C SER A 353 17.30 -8.95 -21.53
N TYR A 354 17.81 -7.84 -22.06
CA TYR A 354 18.72 -6.95 -21.36
C TYR A 354 18.39 -5.50 -21.74
N GLY A 355 18.27 -4.63 -20.73
CA GLY A 355 17.94 -3.24 -20.99
C GLY A 355 18.24 -2.30 -19.84
N LEU A 356 18.27 -1.02 -20.17
CA LEU A 356 18.41 0.07 -19.23
C LEU A 356 17.08 0.80 -19.10
N VAL A 357 16.69 1.16 -17.88
CA VAL A 357 15.48 1.94 -17.59
C VAL A 357 15.84 3.10 -16.68
N GLY A 358 15.27 4.28 -16.94
CA GLY A 358 15.43 5.47 -16.11
C GLY A 358 14.23 5.71 -15.19
N ASN A 359 14.49 6.29 -14.03
CA ASN A 359 13.49 6.82 -13.11
C ASN A 359 13.79 8.30 -12.83
N ASP A 360 12.80 9.18 -13.07
CA ASP A 360 12.87 10.62 -12.82
C ASP A 360 12.13 11.07 -11.56
N LYS A 361 11.61 10.13 -10.77
CA LYS A 361 10.95 10.44 -9.50
C LYS A 361 12.00 10.80 -8.46
N ILE A 362 12.10 12.09 -8.19
CA ILE A 362 13.06 12.66 -7.24
C ILE A 362 12.65 12.58 -5.77
N GLY A 363 11.35 12.32 -5.49
CA GLY A 363 10.81 12.32 -4.13
C GLY A 363 10.76 13.72 -3.51
N GLY A 364 9.67 14.05 -2.82
CA GLY A 364 9.55 15.35 -2.14
C GLY A 364 9.45 16.54 -3.10
N GLN A 365 10.28 17.56 -2.88
CA GLN A 365 10.21 18.87 -3.53
C GLN A 365 10.80 18.86 -4.95
N ARG A 366 10.17 19.61 -5.87
CA ARG A 366 10.61 19.75 -7.27
C ARG A 366 11.91 20.53 -7.40
N TRP A 367 12.60 20.31 -8.53
CA TRP A 367 13.82 21.02 -8.93
C TRP A 367 14.93 20.97 -7.88
N LEU A 368 15.35 19.76 -7.52
CA LEU A 368 16.45 19.53 -6.57
C LEU A 368 17.75 20.25 -6.94
N TYR A 369 17.92 20.67 -8.20
CA TYR A 369 19.08 21.44 -8.67
C TYR A 369 19.06 22.93 -8.30
N LEU A 370 17.96 23.43 -7.73
CA LEU A 370 17.85 24.80 -7.23
C LEU A 370 17.97 24.83 -5.71
N SER A 371 18.72 25.82 -5.22
CA SER A 371 18.71 26.18 -3.80
C SER A 371 17.43 26.92 -3.44
N ASP A 372 16.86 26.57 -2.30
CA ASP A 372 15.66 27.23 -1.77
C ASP A 372 16.07 28.25 -0.70
N PHE A 373 15.40 29.40 -0.72
CA PHE A 373 15.53 30.43 0.31
C PHE A 373 14.17 30.62 0.97
N ALA A 374 14.14 30.56 2.29
CA ALA A 374 12.93 30.76 3.08
C ALA A 374 13.15 31.82 4.15
N ALA A 375 12.06 32.39 4.65
CA ALA A 375 12.13 33.28 5.81
C ALA A 375 12.69 32.49 7.00
N GLY A 376 13.76 33.00 7.60
CA GLY A 376 14.48 32.28 8.65
C GLY A 376 15.50 33.17 9.34
N GLY A 377 15.59 33.00 10.66
CA GLY A 377 16.41 33.84 11.52
C GLY A 377 15.98 35.31 11.51
N GLY A 378 16.90 36.17 11.92
CA GLY A 378 16.68 37.61 12.00
C GLY A 378 17.72 38.24 12.90
N TYR A 379 17.74 39.56 12.93
CA TYR A 379 18.65 40.34 13.75
C TYR A 379 17.88 41.43 14.49
N GLY A 380 18.17 41.59 15.78
CA GLY A 380 17.82 42.79 16.52
C GLY A 380 18.91 43.84 16.31
N LEU A 381 18.57 44.97 15.69
CA LEU A 381 19.50 46.09 15.51
C LEU A 381 19.11 47.28 16.38
N GLY A 382 20.12 48.04 16.81
CA GLY A 382 19.97 49.27 17.61
C GLY A 382 20.21 49.09 19.11
N LEU A 383 20.25 50.20 19.84
CA LEU A 383 20.39 50.23 21.31
C LEU A 383 19.13 49.73 22.04
N SER A 384 17.96 49.83 21.37
CA SER A 384 16.71 49.16 21.73
C SER A 384 16.40 48.14 20.61
N PRO A 385 16.71 46.85 20.80
CA PRO A 385 16.76 45.89 19.69
C PRO A 385 15.39 45.77 19.01
N THR A 386 15.30 46.21 17.75
CA THR A 386 14.11 45.97 16.92
C THR A 386 14.37 44.77 16.03
N TRP A 387 13.57 43.71 16.19
CA TRP A 387 13.70 42.49 15.39
C TRP A 387 13.38 42.74 13.92
N ARG A 388 14.28 42.28 13.04
CA ARG A 388 14.09 42.22 11.59
C ARG A 388 14.23 40.78 11.16
N ALA A 389 13.17 40.23 10.57
CA ALA A 389 13.19 38.88 10.01
C ALA A 389 14.19 38.81 8.85
N GLY A 390 14.96 37.72 8.81
CA GLY A 390 15.90 37.41 7.74
C GLY A 390 15.35 36.37 6.76
N TYR A 391 16.17 36.11 5.74
CA TYR A 391 16.05 34.92 4.89
C TYR A 391 17.33 34.12 5.02
N ASN A 392 17.22 32.79 5.04
CA ASN A 392 18.35 31.88 4.96
C ASN A 392 18.15 30.90 3.80
N GLU A 393 19.25 30.34 3.32
CA GLU A 393 19.21 29.19 2.43
C GLU A 393 18.65 28.00 3.23
N SER A 394 17.42 27.60 2.92
CA SER A 394 16.72 26.52 3.63
C SER A 394 17.09 25.15 3.09
N ARG A 395 17.54 25.08 1.83
CA ARG A 395 18.07 23.87 1.20
C ARG A 395 19.08 24.24 0.13
N VAL A 396 20.26 23.62 0.19
CA VAL A 396 21.27 23.72 -0.86
C VAL A 396 20.91 22.76 -2.00
N GLY A 397 20.83 23.28 -3.23
CA GLY A 397 20.50 22.49 -4.42
C GLY A 397 21.65 21.58 -4.89
N ASN A 398 21.30 20.48 -5.56
CA ASN A 398 22.23 19.56 -6.21
C ASN A 398 22.27 19.81 -7.73
N PRO A 399 23.24 20.59 -8.25
CA PRO A 399 23.33 20.92 -9.68
C PRO A 399 23.72 19.73 -10.56
N PHE A 400 24.03 18.57 -9.98
CA PHE A 400 24.42 17.34 -10.67
C PHE A 400 23.32 16.26 -10.61
N VAL A 401 22.14 16.60 -10.09
CA VAL A 401 21.03 15.65 -10.00
C VAL A 401 20.67 15.11 -11.38
N THR A 402 20.63 13.78 -11.51
CA THR A 402 20.36 13.09 -12.77
C THR A 402 19.49 11.86 -12.55
N TRP A 403 19.20 11.14 -13.62
CA TRP A 403 18.35 9.94 -13.63
C TRP A 403 18.89 8.84 -12.72
N GLU A 404 18.00 8.26 -11.94
CA GLU A 404 18.22 6.94 -11.35
C GLU A 404 18.12 5.89 -12.46
N GLN A 405 19.05 4.93 -12.50
CA GLN A 405 19.22 4.01 -13.61
C GLN A 405 19.13 2.56 -13.15
N ALA A 406 18.34 1.74 -13.82
CA ALA A 406 18.23 0.31 -13.56
C ALA A 406 18.65 -0.50 -14.79
N ARG A 407 19.72 -1.29 -14.65
CA ARG A 407 20.13 -2.30 -15.64
C ARG A 407 19.44 -3.60 -15.29
N LYS A 408 18.62 -4.10 -16.22
CA LYS A 408 17.79 -5.29 -16.02
C LYS A 408 18.18 -6.37 -17.01
N ALA A 409 18.38 -7.58 -16.49
CA ALA A 409 18.55 -8.79 -17.26
C ALA A 409 17.48 -9.80 -16.85
N ASN A 410 16.90 -10.48 -17.82
CA ASN A 410 15.93 -11.55 -17.58
C ASN A 410 16.19 -12.70 -18.55
N VAL A 411 16.13 -13.94 -18.06
CA VAL A 411 16.16 -15.15 -18.86
C VAL A 411 15.04 -16.04 -18.39
N GLY A 412 14.21 -16.51 -19.30
CA GLY A 412 13.05 -17.33 -18.95
C GLY A 412 12.73 -18.37 -20.01
N PHE A 413 11.88 -19.31 -19.63
CA PHE A 413 11.33 -20.30 -20.54
C PHE A 413 9.85 -20.52 -20.29
N GLU A 414 9.16 -20.92 -21.35
CA GLU A 414 7.77 -21.38 -21.34
C GLU A 414 7.76 -22.80 -21.87
N LEU A 415 7.05 -23.68 -21.17
CA LEU A 415 6.95 -25.10 -21.47
C LEU A 415 5.48 -25.52 -21.38
N SER A 416 4.93 -26.12 -22.45
CA SER A 416 3.65 -26.82 -22.42
C SER A 416 3.86 -28.28 -22.78
N VAL A 417 3.38 -29.17 -21.91
CA VAL A 417 3.54 -30.62 -22.05
C VAL A 417 2.23 -31.36 -21.81
N LEU A 418 2.21 -32.63 -22.21
CA LEU A 418 1.08 -33.56 -22.11
C LEU A 418 -0.07 -33.17 -23.05
N LYS A 419 -0.98 -34.10 -23.32
CA LYS A 419 -2.08 -33.85 -24.28
C LYS A 419 -2.91 -32.63 -23.85
N GLN A 420 -3.30 -31.81 -24.82
CA GLN A 420 -4.14 -30.61 -24.62
C GLN A 420 -3.53 -29.54 -23.70
N ASP A 421 -2.19 -29.40 -23.70
CA ASP A 421 -1.47 -28.42 -22.87
C ASP A 421 -1.81 -28.50 -21.39
N MET A 422 -2.02 -29.73 -20.91
CA MET A 422 -2.54 -29.99 -19.57
C MET A 422 -1.64 -29.43 -18.46
N LEU A 423 -0.32 -29.37 -18.71
CA LEU A 423 0.65 -28.77 -17.79
C LEU A 423 1.44 -27.69 -18.53
N GLN A 424 1.42 -26.49 -17.98
CA GLN A 424 2.16 -25.34 -18.51
C GLN A 424 3.04 -24.76 -17.42
N LEU A 425 4.32 -24.57 -17.70
CA LEU A 425 5.30 -23.99 -16.79
C LEU A 425 5.90 -22.75 -17.45
N THR A 426 5.82 -21.62 -16.76
CA THR A 426 6.58 -20.41 -17.07
C THR A 426 7.56 -20.16 -15.95
N PHE A 427 8.81 -19.88 -16.29
CA PHE A 427 9.84 -19.61 -15.30
C PHE A 427 10.77 -18.52 -15.79
N ASP A 428 11.10 -17.57 -14.92
CA ASP A 428 11.95 -16.42 -15.22
C ASP A 428 13.00 -16.24 -14.11
N PHE A 429 14.26 -16.08 -14.51
CA PHE A 429 15.35 -15.61 -13.66
C PHE A 429 15.61 -14.14 -13.98
N PHE A 430 15.60 -13.29 -12.97
CA PHE A 430 15.84 -11.86 -13.17
C PHE A 430 16.99 -11.35 -12.29
N HIS A 431 17.69 -10.37 -12.84
CA HIS A 431 18.74 -9.62 -12.16
C HIS A 431 18.60 -8.14 -12.51
N GLU A 432 18.58 -7.31 -11.49
CA GLU A 432 18.51 -5.86 -11.60
C GLU A 432 19.64 -5.24 -10.77
N ARG A 433 20.39 -4.32 -11.38
CA ARG A 433 21.32 -3.44 -10.66
C ARG A 433 20.87 -2.01 -10.88
N ARG A 434 20.45 -1.36 -9.79
CA ARG A 434 19.99 0.01 -9.78
C ARG A 434 21.07 0.90 -9.17
N SER A 435 21.49 1.90 -9.92
CA SER A 435 22.53 2.87 -9.55
C SER A 435 21.97 4.28 -9.61
N ASN A 436 22.72 5.25 -9.05
CA ASN A 436 22.34 6.65 -8.98
C ASN A 436 21.02 6.87 -8.22
N ILE A 437 20.73 6.02 -7.22
CA ILE A 437 19.57 6.17 -6.36
C ILE A 437 19.75 7.44 -5.52
N LEU A 438 18.74 8.29 -5.49
CA LEU A 438 18.77 9.50 -4.67
C LEU A 438 18.77 9.13 -3.20
N THR A 439 19.81 9.55 -2.50
CA THR A 439 20.09 9.19 -1.11
C THR A 439 20.35 10.46 -0.30
N THR A 440 19.92 10.45 0.97
CA THR A 440 20.23 11.52 1.91
C THR A 440 21.75 11.57 2.11
N PRO A 441 22.40 12.75 1.98
CA PRO A 441 23.84 12.84 2.10
C PRO A 441 24.32 12.49 3.51
N GLY A 442 24.94 11.33 3.68
CA GLY A 442 25.46 10.87 4.97
C GLY A 442 26.93 11.21 5.16
N THR A 443 27.65 11.48 4.07
CA THR A 443 29.09 11.78 4.07
C THR A 443 29.41 13.26 4.25
N VAL A 444 28.41 14.15 4.24
CA VAL A 444 28.60 15.59 4.44
C VAL A 444 28.62 15.93 5.93
N PRO A 445 29.71 16.50 6.48
CA PRO A 445 29.80 16.75 7.91
C PRO A 445 28.94 17.92 8.40
N ASP A 446 28.31 17.74 9.56
CA ASP A 446 27.45 18.76 10.21
C ASP A 446 28.17 20.07 10.53
N TYR A 447 29.49 20.04 10.75
CA TYR A 447 30.27 21.26 11.06
C TYR A 447 30.33 22.27 9.90
N LEU A 448 29.93 21.88 8.69
CA LEU A 448 29.79 22.81 7.56
C LEU A 448 28.60 23.77 7.75
N GLY A 449 27.71 23.51 8.71
CA GLY A 449 26.58 24.40 9.02
C GLY A 449 25.50 24.42 7.94
N ILE A 450 25.51 23.47 7.01
CA ILE A 450 24.47 23.29 6.00
C ILE A 450 23.31 22.55 6.66
N SER A 451 22.18 23.23 6.84
CA SER A 451 21.02 22.69 7.55
C SER A 451 20.26 21.62 6.75
N THR A 452 20.20 21.76 5.43
CA THR A 452 19.50 20.82 4.55
C THR A 452 20.18 20.73 3.19
N LEU A 453 20.47 19.52 2.74
CA LEU A 453 20.99 19.23 1.41
C LEU A 453 19.94 18.55 0.55
N ALA A 454 19.90 18.89 -0.74
CA ALA A 454 19.20 18.08 -1.71
C ALA A 454 19.84 16.67 -1.78
N PRO A 455 19.05 15.60 -2.00
CA PRO A 455 19.56 14.24 -2.17
C PRO A 455 20.63 14.12 -3.28
N LEU A 456 21.56 13.18 -3.08
CA LEU A 456 22.65 12.87 -4.02
C LEU A 456 22.41 11.55 -4.75
N ASN A 457 22.80 11.48 -6.02
CA ASN A 457 22.74 10.24 -6.82
C ASN A 457 23.89 9.28 -6.44
N ALA A 458 23.91 8.78 -5.19
CA ALA A 458 24.98 7.94 -4.66
C ALA A 458 24.57 6.48 -4.42
N GLY A 459 23.28 6.22 -4.20
CA GLY A 459 22.82 4.91 -3.77
C GLY A 459 22.88 3.85 -4.87
N GLU A 460 23.18 2.62 -4.48
CA GLU A 460 23.22 1.46 -5.36
C GLU A 460 22.62 0.23 -4.68
N VAL A 461 21.71 -0.45 -5.38
CA VAL A 461 21.03 -1.66 -4.91
C VAL A 461 21.02 -2.71 -6.03
N VAL A 462 21.31 -3.95 -5.66
CA VAL A 462 21.15 -5.12 -6.53
C VAL A 462 19.93 -5.89 -6.08
N ASN A 463 19.07 -6.30 -7.01
CA ASN A 463 17.95 -7.19 -6.77
C ASN A 463 18.03 -8.39 -7.72
N LYS A 464 17.77 -9.59 -7.22
CA LYS A 464 17.74 -10.80 -8.05
C LYS A 464 16.73 -11.79 -7.52
N GLY A 465 16.25 -12.66 -8.39
CA GLY A 465 15.24 -13.60 -8.00
C GLY A 465 14.78 -14.52 -9.11
N VAL A 466 13.78 -15.31 -8.77
CA VAL A 466 13.06 -16.17 -9.69
C VAL A 466 11.58 -15.92 -9.57
N ASP A 467 10.89 -16.03 -10.70
CA ASP A 467 9.44 -16.00 -10.80
C ASP A 467 8.98 -17.25 -11.56
N GLY A 468 7.95 -17.90 -11.07
CA GLY A 468 7.47 -19.16 -11.62
C GLY A 468 5.95 -19.26 -11.56
N GLU A 469 5.38 -19.77 -12.65
CA GLU A 469 3.96 -20.09 -12.76
C GLU A 469 3.79 -21.49 -13.30
N LEU A 470 3.10 -22.35 -12.54
CA LEU A 470 2.68 -23.68 -12.96
C LEU A 470 1.17 -23.70 -13.11
N ARG A 471 0.68 -23.95 -14.33
CA ARG A 471 -0.73 -24.17 -14.62
C ARG A 471 -0.99 -25.62 -14.92
N PHE A 472 -2.09 -26.10 -14.37
CA PHE A 472 -2.72 -27.36 -14.68
C PHE A 472 -4.13 -27.06 -15.19
N ASN A 473 -4.51 -27.64 -16.32
CA ASN A 473 -5.88 -27.57 -16.82
C ASN A 473 -6.27 -28.89 -17.45
N LYS A 474 -7.37 -29.48 -16.99
CA LYS A 474 -7.88 -30.71 -17.55
C LYS A 474 -9.39 -30.67 -17.63
N ARG A 475 -9.90 -30.94 -18.82
CA ARG A 475 -11.33 -31.05 -19.08
C ARG A 475 -11.67 -32.45 -19.54
N TRP A 476 -12.53 -33.11 -18.78
CA TRP A 476 -13.29 -34.27 -19.19
C TRP A 476 -14.67 -33.80 -19.72
N SER A 477 -15.57 -34.72 -20.06
CA SER A 477 -16.91 -34.37 -20.60
C SER A 477 -17.64 -33.33 -19.74
N ASP A 478 -18.03 -33.76 -18.54
CA ASP A 478 -18.90 -32.97 -17.67
C ASP A 478 -18.11 -32.29 -16.54
N PHE A 479 -16.84 -32.64 -16.38
CA PHE A 479 -15.98 -32.19 -15.29
C PHE A 479 -14.75 -31.47 -15.85
N GLY A 480 -14.46 -30.27 -15.36
CA GLY A 480 -13.24 -29.54 -15.63
C GLY A 480 -12.55 -29.17 -14.33
N LEU A 481 -11.23 -29.25 -14.29
CA LEU A 481 -10.41 -28.82 -13.16
C LEU A 481 -9.26 -27.97 -13.69
N PHE A 482 -9.01 -26.84 -13.03
CA PHE A 482 -7.82 -26.04 -13.23
C PHE A 482 -7.14 -25.74 -11.90
N GLY A 483 -5.83 -25.56 -11.97
CA GLY A 483 -5.01 -25.13 -10.86
C GLY A 483 -3.85 -24.28 -11.36
N THR A 484 -3.59 -23.16 -10.70
CA THR A 484 -2.45 -22.28 -10.99
C THR A 484 -1.70 -22.04 -9.69
N LEU A 485 -0.42 -22.40 -9.68
CA LEU A 485 0.52 -22.06 -8.63
C LEU A 485 1.45 -20.97 -9.16
N GLN A 486 1.52 -19.85 -8.44
CA GLN A 486 2.45 -18.76 -8.69
C GLN A 486 3.40 -18.64 -7.51
N PHE A 487 4.67 -18.43 -7.79
CA PHE A 487 5.71 -18.26 -6.77
C PHE A 487 6.78 -17.29 -7.25
N THR A 488 7.17 -16.38 -6.37
CA THR A 488 8.26 -15.45 -6.60
C THR A 488 9.20 -15.52 -5.40
N TYR A 489 10.50 -15.67 -5.68
CA TYR A 489 11.57 -15.48 -4.69
C TYR A 489 12.39 -14.27 -5.09
N THR A 490 12.53 -13.31 -4.17
CA THR A 490 13.32 -12.10 -4.41
C THR A 490 14.29 -11.85 -3.28
N ARG A 491 15.48 -11.36 -3.64
CA ARG A 491 16.50 -10.96 -2.67
C ARG A 491 17.23 -9.73 -3.19
N ASN A 492 17.17 -8.67 -2.40
CA ASN A 492 17.89 -7.44 -2.68
C ASN A 492 19.16 -7.33 -1.83
N ARG A 493 20.04 -6.40 -2.17
CA ARG A 493 21.27 -6.11 -1.44
C ARG A 493 21.65 -4.66 -1.67
N VAL A 494 21.81 -3.90 -0.60
CA VAL A 494 22.38 -2.56 -0.62
C VAL A 494 23.87 -2.68 -0.91
N VAL A 495 24.33 -2.03 -1.98
CA VAL A 495 25.74 -1.98 -2.36
C VAL A 495 26.35 -0.66 -1.88
N GLU A 496 25.63 0.44 -2.06
CA GLU A 496 26.03 1.78 -1.61
C GLU A 496 24.82 2.56 -1.10
N ASN A 497 25.00 3.34 -0.04
CA ASN A 497 23.95 4.13 0.62
C ASN A 497 24.46 5.49 1.17
N ASP A 498 25.65 5.92 0.74
CA ASP A 498 26.30 7.19 1.16
C ASP A 498 26.44 7.36 2.68
N GLN A 499 26.45 6.24 3.42
CA GLN A 499 26.75 6.29 4.85
C GLN A 499 28.25 6.44 5.08
N PRO A 500 28.67 7.20 6.11
CA PRO A 500 30.06 7.26 6.50
C PRO A 500 30.53 5.87 6.94
N ASN A 501 31.82 5.59 6.79
CA ASN A 501 32.37 4.32 7.26
C ASN A 501 32.15 4.19 8.77
N PRO A 502 31.51 3.11 9.23
CA PRO A 502 31.26 2.90 10.66
C PRO A 502 32.58 2.66 11.41
N ALA A 503 32.55 2.86 12.73
CA ALA A 503 33.70 2.59 13.59
C ALA A 503 34.11 1.10 13.54
N PHE A 504 33.13 0.20 13.43
CA PHE A 504 33.36 -1.24 13.33
C PHE A 504 32.73 -1.84 12.07
N PRO A 505 33.42 -2.79 11.38
CA PRO A 505 32.91 -3.39 10.14
C PRO A 505 31.56 -4.10 10.27
N TYR A 506 31.23 -4.66 11.44
CA TYR A 506 29.96 -5.36 11.65
C TYR A 506 28.75 -4.42 11.72
N GLN A 507 28.96 -3.10 11.81
CA GLN A 507 27.89 -2.10 11.79
C GLN A 507 27.60 -1.58 10.38
N ASP A 508 28.31 -2.07 9.36
CA ASP A 508 28.10 -1.66 7.99
C ASP A 508 26.81 -2.28 7.43
N LEU A 509 25.86 -1.43 7.04
CA LEU A 509 24.62 -1.87 6.42
C LEU A 509 24.80 -2.24 4.94
N ARG A 510 25.93 -1.86 4.32
CA ARG A 510 26.27 -2.29 2.97
C ARG A 510 26.51 -3.81 2.98
N GLY A 511 25.84 -4.50 2.07
CA GLY A 511 25.83 -5.96 2.02
C GLY A 511 24.56 -6.61 2.55
N TYR A 512 23.74 -5.87 3.30
CA TYR A 512 22.44 -6.33 3.79
C TYR A 512 21.29 -5.99 2.83
N GLU A 513 20.15 -6.63 3.06
CA GLU A 513 18.90 -6.30 2.37
C GLU A 513 18.37 -4.94 2.86
N ILE A 514 17.61 -4.25 2.01
CA ILE A 514 16.75 -3.14 2.39
C ILE A 514 15.84 -3.61 3.53
N GLY A 515 15.67 -2.75 4.55
CA GLY A 515 14.88 -3.05 5.73
C GLY A 515 15.71 -3.47 6.95
N TYR A 516 17.02 -3.69 6.77
CA TYR A 516 17.95 -3.77 7.90
C TYR A 516 18.22 -2.37 8.49
N THR A 517 18.29 -2.32 9.82
CA THR A 517 18.73 -1.15 10.58
C THR A 517 19.71 -1.59 11.66
N LEU A 518 20.45 -0.65 12.25
CA LEU A 518 21.29 -0.93 13.41
C LEU A 518 20.46 -1.00 14.69
N GLY A 519 20.59 -2.11 15.42
CA GLY A 519 19.93 -2.32 16.71
C GLY A 519 20.64 -3.36 17.56
N TYR A 520 20.19 -3.55 18.79
CA TYR A 520 20.81 -4.47 19.73
C TYR A 520 20.31 -5.90 19.55
N ARG A 521 21.19 -6.87 19.75
CA ARG A 521 20.84 -8.28 19.80
C ARG A 521 20.49 -8.68 21.23
N SER A 522 19.26 -9.09 21.45
CA SER A 522 18.78 -9.56 22.75
C SER A 522 19.24 -11.00 23.01
N ILE A 523 19.56 -11.30 24.27
CA ILE A 523 19.98 -12.62 24.76
C ILE A 523 19.10 -13.11 25.92
N GLY A 524 17.86 -12.62 25.97
CA GLY A 524 16.87 -12.94 27.00
C GLY A 524 16.67 -11.81 28.00
N TYR A 525 16.28 -12.18 29.22
CA TYR A 525 16.11 -11.25 30.33
C TYR A 525 17.23 -11.43 31.35
N PHE A 526 17.49 -10.38 32.13
CA PHE A 526 18.19 -10.54 33.38
C PHE A 526 17.36 -11.39 34.36
N THR A 527 17.97 -12.41 34.93
CA THR A 527 17.28 -13.39 35.80
C THR A 527 17.39 -13.05 37.28
N SER A 528 18.45 -12.36 37.70
CA SER A 528 18.70 -11.99 39.09
C SER A 528 19.56 -10.72 39.18
N GLN A 529 19.72 -10.17 40.38
CA GLN A 529 20.67 -9.07 40.60
C GLN A 529 22.11 -9.51 40.34
N ASP A 530 22.49 -10.72 40.74
CA ASP A 530 23.82 -11.29 40.46
C ASP A 530 24.07 -11.40 38.95
N ASP A 531 23.06 -11.76 38.16
CA ASP A 531 23.16 -11.79 36.69
C ASP A 531 23.41 -10.39 36.12
N ILE A 532 22.76 -9.35 36.66
CA ILE A 532 23.00 -7.95 36.27
C ILE A 532 24.45 -7.55 36.61
N ASP A 533 24.90 -7.85 37.82
CA ASP A 533 26.19 -7.40 38.33
C ASP A 533 27.38 -8.10 37.64
N ASN A 534 27.17 -9.32 37.13
CA ASN A 534 28.17 -10.10 36.38
C ASN A 534 28.07 -9.96 34.85
N SER A 535 27.17 -9.12 34.34
CA SER A 535 26.99 -8.89 32.90
C SER A 535 27.69 -7.62 32.42
N ALA A 536 27.85 -7.49 31.10
CA ALA A 536 28.28 -6.24 30.48
C ALA A 536 27.35 -5.08 30.87
N ARG A 537 27.93 -3.91 31.13
CA ARG A 537 27.23 -2.79 31.74
C ARG A 537 26.32 -2.08 30.74
N GLN A 538 25.00 -2.26 30.89
CA GLN A 538 23.96 -1.52 30.15
C GLN A 538 23.59 -0.21 30.88
N GLN A 539 23.91 0.95 30.31
CA GLN A 539 23.68 2.27 30.94
C GLN A 539 22.46 3.03 30.41
N PHE A 540 21.54 2.34 29.73
CA PHE A 540 20.36 2.96 29.13
C PHE A 540 19.28 3.37 30.13
N ASP A 541 19.33 2.82 31.35
CA ASP A 541 18.43 3.14 32.44
C ASP A 541 19.21 3.44 33.72
N ASN A 542 18.59 4.23 34.61
CA ASN A 542 19.15 4.53 35.92
C ASN A 542 19.25 3.29 36.83
N LYS A 543 18.38 2.28 36.61
CA LYS A 543 18.36 1.04 37.38
C LYS A 543 17.81 -0.12 36.57
N LEU A 544 18.63 -1.14 36.38
CA LEU A 544 18.22 -2.45 35.87
C LEU A 544 17.67 -3.31 37.01
N ILE A 545 16.71 -4.17 36.70
CA ILE A 545 16.09 -5.15 37.60
C ILE A 545 15.88 -6.48 36.84
N PRO A 546 15.72 -7.61 37.55
CA PRO A 546 15.31 -8.85 36.91
C PRO A 546 14.06 -8.67 36.04
N GLY A 547 14.07 -9.28 34.86
CA GLY A 547 13.05 -9.13 33.82
C GLY A 547 13.28 -8.02 32.80
N ASP A 548 14.34 -7.20 32.94
CA ASP A 548 14.79 -6.31 31.88
C ASP A 548 15.50 -7.07 30.75
N ILE A 549 15.45 -6.52 29.53
CA ILE A 549 16.09 -7.13 28.36
C ILE A 549 17.61 -7.04 28.52
N LYS A 550 18.27 -8.19 28.34
CA LYS A 550 19.72 -8.34 28.33
C LYS A 550 20.22 -8.35 26.88
N TYR A 551 21.26 -7.57 26.59
CA TYR A 551 21.85 -7.44 25.26
C TYR A 551 23.22 -8.08 25.18
N LEU A 552 23.58 -8.54 23.98
CA LEU A 552 24.90 -9.10 23.69
C LEU A 552 25.94 -7.97 23.60
N ASP A 553 27.02 -8.10 24.35
CA ASP A 553 28.26 -7.34 24.16
C ASP A 553 28.99 -7.89 22.93
N VAL A 554 29.04 -7.09 21.86
CA VAL A 554 29.51 -7.52 20.54
C VAL A 554 31.01 -7.32 20.41
N ASN A 555 31.55 -6.25 21.01
CA ASN A 555 32.98 -5.91 20.94
C ASN A 555 33.78 -6.47 22.14
N SER A 556 33.11 -7.05 23.13
CA SER A 556 33.68 -7.63 24.35
C SER A 556 34.45 -6.64 25.22
N ASP A 557 34.03 -5.37 25.26
CA ASP A 557 34.64 -4.33 26.10
C ASP A 557 34.00 -4.22 27.50
N GLY A 558 32.95 -5.00 27.77
CA GLY A 558 32.24 -5.04 29.04
C GLY A 558 31.19 -3.94 29.21
N VAL A 559 30.89 -3.15 28.18
CA VAL A 559 29.88 -2.10 28.17
C VAL A 559 28.94 -2.32 26.98
N ILE A 560 27.64 -2.06 27.16
CA ILE A 560 26.70 -2.06 26.03
C ILE A 560 26.42 -0.62 25.63
N ASP A 561 26.80 -0.24 24.41
CA ASP A 561 26.62 1.10 23.87
C ASP A 561 26.35 1.15 22.35
N ALA A 562 26.52 2.33 21.75
CA ALA A 562 26.32 2.56 20.33
C ALA A 562 27.14 1.63 19.40
N PHE A 563 28.24 1.07 19.87
CA PHE A 563 29.13 0.17 19.16
C PHE A 563 28.66 -1.29 19.19
N ASP A 564 27.72 -1.68 20.05
CA ASP A 564 27.15 -3.05 20.09
C ASP A 564 25.96 -3.24 19.15
N ARG A 565 25.55 -2.18 18.46
CA ARG A 565 24.46 -2.26 17.50
C ARG A 565 24.90 -3.04 16.27
N VAL A 566 24.11 -4.05 15.90
CA VAL A 566 24.30 -4.91 14.74
C VAL A 566 23.12 -4.77 13.76
N PRO A 567 23.29 -5.13 12.48
CA PRO A 567 22.22 -5.14 11.52
C PRO A 567 21.10 -6.12 11.90
N ILE A 568 19.89 -5.60 12.12
CA ILE A 568 18.66 -6.36 12.39
C ILE A 568 17.59 -6.02 11.35
N LEU A 569 16.86 -7.04 10.85
CA LEU A 569 15.78 -6.86 9.89
C LEU A 569 14.50 -6.44 10.61
N VAL A 570 14.01 -5.23 10.35
CA VAL A 570 12.83 -4.66 11.06
C VAL A 570 11.65 -4.35 10.14
N GLN A 571 11.85 -4.39 8.83
CA GLN A 571 10.81 -4.08 7.83
C GLN A 571 10.32 -5.34 7.11
N ASN A 572 9.03 -5.33 6.79
CA ASN A 572 8.36 -6.43 6.10
C ASN A 572 8.65 -6.37 4.59
N VAL A 573 9.85 -6.81 4.19
CA VAL A 573 10.22 -7.03 2.79
C VAL A 573 10.20 -8.53 2.52
N PRO A 574 9.08 -9.10 2.03
CA PRO A 574 8.94 -10.55 1.88
C PRO A 574 9.90 -11.09 0.83
N ARG A 575 10.64 -12.14 1.18
CA ARG A 575 11.54 -12.86 0.27
C ARG A 575 10.80 -13.87 -0.60
N TYR A 576 9.71 -14.42 -0.07
CA TYR A 576 8.86 -15.40 -0.72
C TYR A 576 7.46 -14.82 -0.85
N MET A 577 6.90 -14.91 -2.04
CA MET A 577 5.50 -14.55 -2.29
C MET A 577 4.90 -15.60 -3.22
N GLY A 578 3.62 -15.83 -3.11
CA GLY A 578 2.95 -16.75 -4.01
C GLY A 578 1.44 -16.78 -3.86
N GLY A 579 0.83 -17.52 -4.77
CA GLY A 579 -0.61 -17.69 -4.82
C GLY A 579 -0.99 -19.03 -5.42
N ILE A 580 -2.12 -19.56 -4.96
CA ILE A 580 -2.72 -20.77 -5.48
C ILE A 580 -4.14 -20.42 -5.89
N SER A 581 -4.45 -20.55 -7.17
CA SER A 581 -5.82 -20.51 -7.67
C SER A 581 -6.24 -21.93 -8.06
N LEU A 582 -7.34 -22.41 -7.50
CA LEU A 582 -7.93 -23.71 -7.81
C LEU A 582 -9.37 -23.49 -8.22
N GLY A 583 -9.85 -24.26 -9.17
CA GLY A 583 -11.26 -24.24 -9.49
C GLY A 583 -11.65 -25.33 -10.45
N GLY A 584 -12.94 -25.47 -10.63
CA GLY A 584 -13.47 -26.48 -11.52
C GLY A 584 -14.94 -26.26 -11.78
N SER A 585 -15.45 -27.06 -12.70
CA SER A 585 -16.87 -27.12 -13.01
C SER A 585 -17.31 -28.57 -13.13
N TYR A 586 -18.52 -28.83 -12.66
CA TYR A 586 -19.23 -30.07 -12.91
C TYR A 586 -20.63 -29.73 -13.40
N LYS A 587 -20.91 -30.00 -14.68
CA LYS A 587 -22.15 -29.60 -15.37
C LYS A 587 -22.42 -28.09 -15.18
N SER A 588 -23.50 -27.73 -14.49
CA SER A 588 -23.92 -26.36 -14.20
C SER A 588 -23.31 -25.77 -12.93
N VAL A 589 -22.61 -26.56 -12.11
CA VAL A 589 -21.97 -26.07 -10.88
C VAL A 589 -20.52 -25.70 -11.19
N ASP A 590 -20.08 -24.54 -10.73
CA ASP A 590 -18.69 -24.11 -10.80
C ASP A 590 -18.19 -23.64 -9.43
N PHE A 591 -16.89 -23.80 -9.17
CA PHE A 591 -16.27 -23.32 -7.94
C PHE A 591 -14.88 -22.76 -8.22
N SER A 592 -14.45 -21.83 -7.37
CA SER A 592 -13.09 -21.31 -7.38
C SER A 592 -12.60 -20.94 -5.98
N LEU A 593 -11.31 -21.11 -5.75
CA LEU A 593 -10.58 -20.77 -4.54
C LEU A 593 -9.32 -19.99 -4.92
N LEU A 594 -8.99 -18.97 -4.14
CA LEU A 594 -7.76 -18.21 -4.26
C LEU A 594 -7.10 -18.11 -2.88
N LEU A 595 -5.90 -18.66 -2.77
CA LEU A 595 -5.02 -18.46 -1.63
C LEU A 595 -3.83 -17.59 -2.05
N ASN A 596 -3.36 -16.73 -1.14
CA ASN A 596 -2.08 -16.05 -1.30
C ASN A 596 -1.26 -16.14 -0.01
N GLY A 597 0.05 -16.12 -0.14
CA GLY A 597 0.94 -16.11 1.01
C GLY A 597 2.21 -15.31 0.75
N ALA A 598 2.82 -14.87 1.84
CA ALA A 598 4.11 -14.21 1.84
C ALA A 598 4.94 -14.71 3.02
N GLY A 599 6.26 -14.68 2.90
CA GLY A 599 7.16 -15.06 3.97
C GLY A 599 8.59 -14.54 3.82
N GLY A 600 9.35 -14.67 4.90
CA GLY A 600 10.72 -14.16 5.01
C GLY A 600 10.81 -12.67 5.33
N GLY A 601 9.68 -12.02 5.64
CA GLY A 601 9.62 -10.67 6.17
C GLY A 601 9.57 -10.68 7.70
N THR A 602 9.94 -9.55 8.30
CA THR A 602 9.78 -9.31 9.74
C THR A 602 9.14 -7.96 9.97
N ALA A 603 8.53 -7.78 11.13
CA ALA A 603 8.07 -6.48 11.59
C ALA A 603 8.48 -6.29 13.04
N ARG A 604 8.67 -5.03 13.44
CA ARG A 604 8.91 -4.66 14.83
C ARG A 604 7.60 -4.22 15.48
N TYR A 605 7.34 -4.70 16.70
CA TYR A 605 6.23 -4.22 17.51
C TYR A 605 6.59 -4.23 18.99
N VAL A 606 6.52 -3.06 19.62
CA VAL A 606 6.65 -2.91 21.06
C VAL A 606 5.25 -2.91 21.66
N PRO A 607 4.88 -3.91 22.47
CA PRO A 607 3.56 -3.97 23.09
C PRO A 607 3.25 -2.75 23.94
N LYS A 608 2.02 -2.26 23.82
CA LYS A 608 1.50 -1.16 24.64
C LYS A 608 1.00 -1.71 25.98
N PRO A 609 0.94 -0.89 27.04
CA PRO A 609 0.51 -1.33 28.37
C PRO A 609 -0.87 -2.02 28.42
N LEU A 610 -1.78 -1.71 27.48
CA LEU A 610 -3.12 -2.28 27.41
C LEU A 610 -3.22 -3.53 26.54
N ASP A 611 -2.14 -3.91 25.85
CA ASP A 611 -2.19 -5.09 25.01
C ASP A 611 -2.35 -6.34 25.86
N PRO A 612 -3.21 -7.30 25.48
CA PRO A 612 -3.37 -8.55 26.22
C PRO A 612 -2.06 -9.33 26.43
N ILE A 613 -1.06 -9.14 25.56
CA ILE A 613 0.26 -9.77 25.69
C ILE A 613 1.04 -9.31 26.93
N ILE A 614 0.73 -8.13 27.49
CA ILE A 614 1.33 -7.64 28.74
C ILE A 614 0.97 -8.52 29.95
N LEU A 615 -0.09 -9.32 29.86
CA LEU A 615 -0.39 -10.35 30.86
C LEU A 615 0.64 -11.50 30.87
N GLN A 616 1.41 -11.67 29.79
CA GLN A 616 2.51 -12.64 29.67
C GLN A 616 3.88 -11.98 29.92
N ARG A 617 3.92 -10.89 30.69
CA ARG A 617 5.17 -10.21 31.08
C ARG A 617 6.01 -11.05 32.03
N TRP A 618 7.28 -10.67 32.14
CA TRP A 618 8.17 -11.22 33.15
C TRP A 618 7.69 -10.84 34.55
N THR A 619 7.52 -11.87 35.38
CA THR A 619 7.31 -11.81 36.83
C THR A 619 8.09 -12.96 37.45
N GLU A 620 8.31 -12.91 38.77
CA GLU A 620 8.99 -14.00 39.48
C GLU A 620 8.29 -15.36 39.29
N GLU A 621 6.97 -15.37 39.08
CA GLU A 621 6.16 -16.58 38.84
C GLU A 621 6.14 -17.02 37.37
N ASN A 622 6.43 -16.12 36.42
CA ASN A 622 6.30 -16.36 34.97
C ASN A 622 7.64 -16.28 34.21
N GLN A 623 8.77 -16.50 34.89
CA GLN A 623 10.11 -16.28 34.32
C GLN A 623 10.37 -17.10 33.05
N GLU A 624 9.92 -18.37 33.03
CA GLU A 624 10.21 -19.32 31.94
C GLU A 624 9.37 -19.05 30.67
N ASN A 625 8.17 -18.49 30.82
CA ASN A 625 7.21 -18.30 29.72
C ASN A 625 6.98 -16.82 29.36
N ALA A 626 7.74 -15.91 29.98
CA ALA A 626 7.61 -14.48 29.76
C ALA A 626 7.90 -14.09 28.31
N LYS A 627 6.93 -13.45 27.64
CA LYS A 627 7.06 -12.98 26.26
C LYS A 627 7.38 -11.49 26.13
N VAL A 628 7.19 -10.73 27.20
CA VAL A 628 7.51 -9.30 27.25
C VAL A 628 8.24 -9.00 28.57
N PRO A 629 9.08 -7.95 28.62
CA PRO A 629 9.86 -7.64 29.81
C PRO A 629 8.97 -7.22 30.98
N VAL A 630 9.59 -7.11 32.15
CA VAL A 630 8.95 -6.63 33.38
C VAL A 630 8.24 -5.28 33.14
N ALA A 631 7.03 -5.13 33.70
CA ALA A 631 6.25 -3.90 33.55
C ALA A 631 6.87 -2.76 34.37
N LYS A 632 7.69 -1.95 33.72
CA LYS A 632 8.23 -0.69 34.26
C LYS A 632 8.47 0.31 33.13
N ASN A 633 8.58 1.60 33.49
CA ASN A 633 9.08 2.59 32.55
C ASN A 633 10.60 2.40 32.39
N SER A 634 11.04 2.03 31.19
CA SER A 634 12.42 1.59 30.92
C SER A 634 12.87 2.03 29.54
N SER A 635 13.90 2.85 29.50
CA SER A 635 14.60 3.18 28.26
C SER A 635 15.35 1.97 27.73
N ASN A 636 15.87 1.09 28.59
CA ASN A 636 16.51 -0.17 28.20
C ASN A 636 15.55 -1.08 27.43
N ASN A 637 14.33 -1.28 27.93
CA ASN A 637 13.36 -2.22 27.35
C ASN A 637 12.63 -1.67 26.13
N THR A 638 12.95 -0.45 25.65
CA THR A 638 12.31 0.17 24.48
C THR A 638 13.26 0.41 23.31
N LEU A 639 14.55 0.06 23.47
CA LEU A 639 15.57 0.21 22.44
C LEU A 639 15.23 -0.53 21.14
N MET A 640 15.81 -0.04 20.05
CA MET A 640 15.81 -0.74 18.76
C MET A 640 16.60 -2.05 18.93
N SER A 641 15.89 -3.17 18.98
CA SER A 641 16.47 -4.50 19.19
C SER A 641 15.66 -5.56 18.47
N ASP A 642 16.25 -6.74 18.27
CA ASP A 642 15.60 -7.90 17.66
C ASP A 642 14.52 -8.56 18.55
N PHE A 643 14.49 -8.22 19.85
CA PHE A 643 13.52 -8.77 20.81
C PHE A 643 12.06 -8.56 20.37
N TYR A 644 11.77 -7.39 19.80
CA TYR A 644 10.43 -7.01 19.34
C TYR A 644 10.17 -7.34 17.88
N ASN A 645 11.11 -8.02 17.21
CA ASN A 645 10.96 -8.43 15.83
C ASN A 645 10.27 -9.80 15.75
N PHE A 646 9.26 -9.90 14.89
CA PHE A 646 8.54 -11.15 14.67
C PHE A 646 8.37 -11.40 13.18
N GLN A 647 8.18 -12.67 12.84
CA GLN A 647 7.94 -13.10 11.47
C GLN A 647 6.54 -12.71 11.01
N THR A 648 6.45 -12.18 9.80
CA THR A 648 5.18 -11.77 9.17
C THR A 648 4.66 -12.83 8.20
N ASP A 649 5.18 -14.06 8.28
CA ASP A 649 4.80 -15.15 7.38
C ASP A 649 3.30 -15.48 7.52
N TYR A 650 2.60 -15.56 6.39
CA TYR A 650 1.18 -15.89 6.36
C TYR A 650 0.73 -16.63 5.10
N LEU A 651 -0.43 -17.28 5.21
CA LEU A 651 -1.26 -17.79 4.13
C LEU A 651 -2.70 -17.31 4.36
N LYS A 652 -3.36 -16.78 3.33
CA LYS A 652 -4.74 -16.26 3.39
C LYS A 652 -5.62 -16.91 2.34
N LEU A 653 -6.84 -17.26 2.71
CA LEU A 653 -7.92 -17.58 1.78
C LEU A 653 -8.60 -16.27 1.35
N ARG A 654 -8.18 -15.76 0.19
CA ARG A 654 -8.62 -14.46 -0.33
C ARG A 654 -9.98 -14.48 -0.95
N ASN A 655 -10.28 -15.51 -1.72
CA ASN A 655 -11.58 -15.64 -2.38
C ASN A 655 -12.00 -17.11 -2.38
N ALA A 656 -13.27 -17.35 -2.11
CA ALA A 656 -13.93 -18.62 -2.38
C ALA A 656 -15.28 -18.32 -3.01
N GLU A 657 -15.59 -18.95 -4.13
CA GLU A 657 -16.85 -18.76 -4.85
C GLU A 657 -17.42 -20.11 -5.29
N ILE A 658 -18.74 -20.24 -5.18
CA ILE A 658 -19.51 -21.31 -5.78
C ILE A 658 -20.65 -20.70 -6.61
N GLY A 659 -20.82 -21.20 -7.82
CA GLY A 659 -21.80 -20.73 -8.78
C GLY A 659 -22.65 -21.85 -9.35
N TYR A 660 -23.85 -21.49 -9.77
CA TYR A 660 -24.76 -22.34 -10.52
C TYR A 660 -25.25 -21.63 -11.78
N ALA A 661 -24.88 -22.17 -12.93
CA ALA A 661 -25.31 -21.71 -14.25
C ALA A 661 -26.65 -22.34 -14.63
N LEU A 662 -27.67 -21.49 -14.76
CA LEU A 662 -29.03 -21.87 -15.12
C LEU A 662 -29.18 -21.85 -16.63
N HIS A 663 -29.37 -23.04 -17.21
CA HIS A 663 -29.67 -23.23 -18.63
C HIS A 663 -31.05 -23.87 -18.74
N SER A 664 -32.10 -23.07 -18.93
CA SER A 664 -33.46 -23.58 -19.14
C SER A 664 -34.08 -22.96 -20.40
N GLU A 665 -34.88 -23.74 -21.12
CA GLU A 665 -35.63 -23.26 -22.28
C GLU A 665 -36.59 -22.12 -21.90
N TRP A 666 -37.10 -22.12 -20.66
CA TRP A 666 -37.93 -21.03 -20.15
C TRP A 666 -37.21 -19.67 -20.14
N LEU A 667 -35.92 -19.63 -19.77
CA LEU A 667 -35.12 -18.41 -19.81
C LEU A 667 -34.98 -17.87 -21.24
N LYS A 668 -34.73 -18.77 -22.21
CA LYS A 668 -34.63 -18.40 -23.63
C LYS A 668 -35.92 -17.78 -24.16
N HIS A 669 -37.09 -18.34 -23.80
CA HIS A 669 -38.40 -17.78 -24.20
C HIS A 669 -38.68 -16.38 -23.62
N ARG A 670 -37.95 -15.99 -22.57
CA ARG A 670 -38.01 -14.64 -21.96
C ARG A 670 -36.92 -13.70 -22.45
N GLY A 671 -36.13 -14.09 -23.45
CA GLY A 671 -35.04 -13.28 -24.00
C GLY A 671 -33.80 -13.22 -23.11
N ILE A 672 -33.60 -14.22 -22.24
CA ILE A 672 -32.40 -14.35 -21.39
C ILE A 672 -31.53 -15.45 -21.97
N SER A 673 -30.35 -15.10 -22.49
CA SER A 673 -29.39 -16.05 -23.06
C SER A 673 -28.61 -16.84 -21.99
N ALA A 674 -28.31 -16.24 -20.84
CA ALA A 674 -27.66 -16.94 -19.72
C ALA A 674 -27.95 -16.30 -18.36
N MET A 675 -28.05 -17.13 -17.32
CA MET A 675 -28.20 -16.68 -15.94
C MET A 675 -27.28 -17.49 -15.01
N ARG A 676 -26.57 -16.82 -14.10
CA ARG A 676 -25.74 -17.46 -13.07
C ARG A 676 -26.05 -16.87 -11.70
N VAL A 677 -26.34 -17.73 -10.74
CA VAL A 677 -26.44 -17.38 -9.32
C VAL A 677 -25.15 -17.83 -8.64
N PHE A 678 -24.59 -17.00 -7.76
CA PHE A 678 -23.35 -17.34 -7.07
C PHE A 678 -23.31 -16.78 -5.64
N ILE A 679 -22.54 -17.46 -4.80
CA ILE A 679 -22.14 -16.98 -3.49
C ILE A 679 -20.63 -16.91 -3.48
N ASN A 680 -20.09 -15.79 -3.04
CA ASN A 680 -18.65 -15.66 -2.83
C ASN A 680 -18.32 -15.05 -1.47
N GLY A 681 -17.10 -15.32 -1.02
CA GLY A 681 -16.55 -14.80 0.21
C GLY A 681 -15.13 -14.30 0.01
N GLN A 682 -14.82 -13.14 0.57
CA GLN A 682 -13.49 -12.53 0.52
C GLN A 682 -12.84 -12.45 1.91
N ASN A 683 -11.51 -12.62 1.96
CA ASN A 683 -10.68 -12.59 3.17
C ASN A 683 -11.15 -13.57 4.27
N LEU A 684 -11.55 -14.78 3.89
CA LEU A 684 -12.30 -15.71 4.75
C LEU A 684 -11.49 -16.28 5.92
N ALA A 685 -10.20 -16.56 5.71
CA ALA A 685 -9.33 -17.18 6.69
C ALA A 685 -7.88 -16.74 6.52
N ILE A 686 -7.14 -16.75 7.63
CA ILE A 686 -5.70 -16.48 7.71
C ILE A 686 -5.01 -17.51 8.59
N TRP A 687 -3.85 -17.97 8.16
CA TRP A 687 -2.90 -18.76 8.94
C TRP A 687 -1.57 -18.02 8.95
N ASP A 688 -1.10 -17.60 10.12
CA ASP A 688 0.06 -16.72 10.25
C ASP A 688 0.97 -17.13 11.42
N ARG A 689 2.22 -16.65 11.37
CA ARG A 689 3.23 -16.85 12.42
C ARG A 689 3.34 -15.69 13.41
N LEU A 690 2.43 -14.72 13.37
CA LEU A 690 2.42 -13.65 14.37
C LEU A 690 2.19 -14.24 15.75
N TRP A 691 3.08 -13.91 16.67
CA TRP A 691 2.93 -14.18 18.10
C TRP A 691 1.80 -13.35 18.75
N VAL A 692 1.46 -12.19 18.17
CA VAL A 692 0.32 -11.34 18.56
C VAL A 692 -0.82 -11.53 17.56
N LYS A 693 -1.98 -12.00 18.03
CA LYS A 693 -3.11 -12.43 17.19
C LYS A 693 -4.23 -11.38 17.02
N ASP A 694 -4.03 -10.17 17.51
CA ASP A 694 -4.98 -9.06 17.34
C ASP A 694 -4.73 -8.21 16.07
N ARG A 695 -3.81 -8.64 15.19
CA ARG A 695 -3.39 -7.89 14.00
C ARG A 695 -3.34 -8.73 12.75
N ASP A 696 -3.38 -8.02 11.63
CA ASP A 696 -3.12 -8.59 10.32
C ASP A 696 -1.60 -8.50 9.98
N PRO A 697 -0.93 -9.60 9.58
CA PRO A 697 0.49 -9.63 9.21
C PRO A 697 0.84 -8.82 7.97
N GLU A 698 -0.14 -8.39 7.18
CA GLU A 698 0.08 -7.48 6.04
C GLU A 698 0.22 -6.02 6.47
N VAL A 699 -0.22 -5.69 7.68
CA VAL A 699 -0.23 -4.34 8.24
C VAL A 699 0.71 -4.24 9.46
N SER A 700 1.37 -5.35 9.80
CA SER A 700 2.26 -5.41 10.96
C SER A 700 3.49 -4.53 10.76
N GLY A 701 3.68 -3.54 11.65
CA GLY A 701 4.77 -2.58 11.61
C GLY A 701 4.34 -1.15 11.96
N THR A 702 3.03 -0.87 12.04
CA THR A 702 2.51 0.42 12.51
C THR A 702 2.00 0.31 13.94
N ASP A 703 2.29 1.33 14.76
CA ASP A 703 1.85 1.38 16.16
C ASP A 703 0.33 1.56 16.30
N ASN A 704 -0.37 2.02 15.25
CA ASN A 704 -1.82 2.17 15.23
C ASN A 704 -2.46 1.12 14.32
N LEU A 705 -3.50 0.44 14.82
CA LEU A 705 -4.31 -0.45 13.98
C LEU A 705 -5.23 0.44 13.11
N PRO A 706 -5.08 0.41 11.78
CA PRO A 706 -6.00 1.12 10.91
C PRO A 706 -7.38 0.45 10.91
N TYR A 707 -8.32 1.03 10.16
CA TYR A 707 -9.59 0.41 9.88
C TYR A 707 -9.38 -1.05 9.38
N PRO A 708 -10.01 -2.06 9.99
CA PRO A 708 -9.67 -3.45 9.75
C PRO A 708 -10.07 -3.93 8.34
N ILE A 709 -9.32 -4.88 7.82
CA ILE A 709 -9.70 -5.64 6.62
C ILE A 709 -10.93 -6.49 6.97
N GLN A 710 -12.00 -6.36 6.19
CA GLN A 710 -13.26 -7.04 6.47
C GLN A 710 -13.36 -8.39 5.77
N ARG A 711 -14.02 -9.34 6.43
CA ARG A 711 -14.60 -10.54 5.81
C ARG A 711 -15.86 -10.12 5.08
N ILE A 712 -15.95 -10.44 3.79
CA ILE A 712 -17.09 -10.06 2.94
C ILE A 712 -17.77 -11.33 2.47
N PHE A 713 -19.10 -11.36 2.55
CA PHE A 713 -19.92 -12.41 1.95
C PHE A 713 -20.89 -11.75 0.96
N ASN A 714 -20.89 -12.21 -0.28
CA ASN A 714 -21.79 -11.70 -1.31
C ASN A 714 -22.67 -12.83 -1.87
N PHE A 715 -23.93 -12.49 -2.10
CA PHE A 715 -24.82 -13.23 -2.96
C PHE A 715 -25.01 -12.43 -4.25
N GLY A 716 -24.87 -13.08 -5.40
CA GLY A 716 -24.86 -12.39 -6.69
C GLY A 716 -25.66 -13.11 -7.76
N LEU A 717 -26.15 -12.30 -8.71
CA LEU A 717 -26.88 -12.73 -9.89
C LEU A 717 -26.26 -12.05 -11.12
N ASN A 718 -25.91 -12.85 -12.13
CA ASN A 718 -25.43 -12.37 -13.42
C ASN A 718 -26.41 -12.81 -14.51
N ILE A 719 -26.95 -11.84 -15.26
CA ILE A 719 -27.91 -12.07 -16.35
C ILE A 719 -27.31 -11.53 -17.64
N ARG A 720 -27.38 -12.33 -18.69
CA ARG A 720 -27.08 -11.93 -20.07
C ARG A 720 -28.37 -12.05 -20.89
N LEU A 721 -28.69 -10.98 -21.61
CA LEU A 721 -29.81 -10.92 -22.54
C LEU A 721 -29.33 -11.38 -23.90
#